data_AF-A0A3M2I0F7-F1
#
_entry.id   AF-A0A3M2I0F7-F1
#
_cell.length_a   1.000
_cell.length_b   1.000
_cell.length_c   1.000
_cell.angle_alpha   90.00
_cell.angle_beta   90.00
_cell.angle_gamma   90.00
#
_symmetry.space_group_name_H-M   'P 1'
#
loop_
_entity.id
_entity.type
_entity.pdbx_description
1 polymer ?
#
loop_
_entity_poly.entity_id
_entity_poly.type
_entity_poly.pdbx_seq_one_letter_code
_entity_poly.pdbx_strand_id
1 'polypeptide(L)'
;MEVLRRRILWLVVCCVFGLPLLAQNTLIPPPLSTLPIPEPPNLMDFVKDRDAAIRLGKAFFWDMQVGSDGIQACASCHFHAGADTRTKNQLSPHGPPPATNPADVFEVAGPNGELMPGHFPFHRLADPEDQESAVLFDTDDVAGAQGVINGTFNDILPGIAEEDVTYVSDPVFAVGGVNTRRVTPRNAPSVINAVFNIENFWDGRAKFLFNGVNPFGALDPDACILEKQPDGSVIPVSVLIERSSLASQAVGPPLSDFEMSGAARTFPKLAKKLLSLTPLAKQLVDPTDSVLGPYSRYPDRGIVGTYAGMIQAAFQDKYWDSDKLFNIDKVEIGSGAPSSTDEYTLMEMNFTLFWGLAIQMYESTLVSDDTPFDRYQAGDTHAMTPAQLMGLNIFIKQGRCIACHSGPEFTAATVDQRIDNPFEPPNPFDPIPDPVGFEAIIERMPMADGGVALYDGGFYNIGVRPTAEDIGRGGYAPSGLPISFSKFAPLVADSAEFHARQGVPPGIDIPLEAAARKAVDGSFKTPSLRNVELTGPYFHNGSEATLRDVVLFYTRGGNFAAENAANLALIFPIGHLKGKPHRQRLLAAFMTALTDDRVRYQRAPFDHPEIFIPHGHVGDELLVSADPTTGNGEDEFLHLPAVGAAGSATPLTTFLGLDPLGPAAPDVNDRIVLFATNSIKLRQGVDVRDGDIVVNDVAPGATLYPGAELLVGKRVVLPILSNTVANRIVVKADAVIPSTIIYNSLNAAGSATLAGAQGTSLSLPVISTPALPPFHSGTPGTTDISIPDFGTMTITPGDYGDIYVGYGARLDFEPGTYNIRNLTVGFDFGSGWASLVFNGPAEVRVAERMNIGKNVFVGNLFAENFELGGPVCACGIVFYVAGTNGVSGGIEEDPLAVRIGNRSIIEANIYAPNGTLKIGKYADVTGSFIARDIDVAKHAVVDLDSHFEFGEFLPLPKAGSSGSDNDGVLANAPNSFELHQNFPNPFNPTTTIRFALPEANLVTVEIYNIMGQKVKTLISDNLEAGYHQVVWDATNDHGNKVASGIYIYRMKAGAFTEVKKMTLLK
;
A
#
# COMPACT_ATOMS: atom_id res chain seq x y z
N MET A 1 9.21 26.07 37.40
CA MET A 1 10.44 26.89 37.38
C MET A 1 11.72 26.06 37.22
N GLU A 2 11.82 24.88 37.84
CA GLU A 2 12.97 23.96 37.70
C GLU A 2 13.05 23.30 36.31
N VAL A 3 11.90 23.04 35.69
CA VAL A 3 11.76 22.61 34.28
C VAL A 3 12.26 23.68 33.29
N LEU A 4 12.07 24.96 33.62
CA LEU A 4 12.51 26.09 32.79
C LEU A 4 14.05 26.28 32.87
N ARG A 5 14.65 26.03 34.04
CA ARG A 5 16.12 26.01 34.20
C ARG A 5 16.78 24.83 33.48
N ARG A 6 16.14 23.65 33.45
CA ARG A 6 16.65 22.49 32.68
C ARG A 6 16.58 22.72 31.17
N ARG A 7 15.54 23.40 30.66
CA ARG A 7 15.43 23.79 29.24
C ARG A 7 16.45 24.86 28.82
N ILE A 8 16.74 25.84 29.67
CA ILE A 8 17.76 26.87 29.38
C ILE A 8 19.18 26.27 29.41
N LEU A 9 19.46 25.32 30.31
CA LEU A 9 20.76 24.63 30.35
C LEU A 9 20.96 23.72 29.12
N TRP A 10 19.91 23.10 28.61
CA TRP A 10 19.94 22.30 27.36
C TRP A 10 20.16 23.16 26.10
N LEU A 11 19.55 24.35 26.03
CA LEU A 11 19.72 25.30 24.92
C LEU A 11 21.13 25.92 24.86
N VAL A 12 21.80 26.09 26.00
CA VAL A 12 23.16 26.66 26.06
C VAL A 12 24.23 25.62 25.72
N VAL A 13 24.03 24.34 26.06
CA VAL A 13 24.97 23.25 25.72
C VAL A 13 24.99 22.96 24.21
N CYS A 14 23.86 23.10 23.51
CA CYS A 14 23.79 22.92 22.05
C CYS A 14 24.50 24.04 21.24
N CYS A 15 24.73 25.22 21.83
CA CYS A 15 25.34 26.35 21.12
C CYS A 15 26.88 26.38 21.17
N VAL A 16 27.52 25.61 22.07
CA VAL A 16 28.98 25.69 22.32
C VAL A 16 29.77 24.52 21.74
N PHE A 17 29.12 23.38 21.44
CA PHE A 17 29.74 22.25 20.77
C PHE A 17 28.99 21.97 19.47
N GLY A 18 29.64 22.24 18.33
CA GLY A 18 29.07 22.06 16.99
C GLY A 18 28.80 20.60 16.65
N LEU A 19 27.68 20.07 17.15
CA LEU A 19 27.05 18.84 16.66
C LEU A 19 25.98 19.22 15.62
N PRO A 20 25.82 18.45 14.53
CA PRO A 20 24.81 18.74 13.52
C PRO A 20 23.41 18.64 14.14
N LEU A 21 22.56 19.64 13.86
CA LEU A 21 21.13 19.61 14.16
C LEU A 21 20.46 18.48 13.34
N LEU A 22 20.41 17.27 13.89
CA LEU A 22 19.34 16.31 13.63
C LEU A 22 18.39 16.40 14.83
N ALA A 23 17.46 17.35 14.79
CA ALA A 23 16.28 17.22 15.62
C ALA A 23 15.47 16.06 15.04
N GLN A 24 15.54 14.88 15.66
CA GLN A 24 14.66 13.76 15.35
C GLN A 24 13.22 14.26 15.44
N ASN A 25 12.52 14.22 14.32
CA ASN A 25 11.10 14.50 14.25
C ASN A 25 10.40 13.37 15.01
N THR A 26 9.81 13.65 16.18
CA THR A 26 9.26 12.64 17.12
C THR A 26 8.08 11.82 16.57
N LEU A 27 7.70 12.02 15.31
CA LEU A 27 6.61 11.35 14.60
C LEU A 27 7.08 10.22 13.66
N ILE A 28 8.38 10.13 13.35
CA ILE A 28 8.91 9.06 12.50
C ILE A 28 9.37 7.90 13.39
N PRO A 29 8.88 6.66 13.19
CA PRO A 29 9.28 5.53 14.01
C PRO A 29 10.79 5.21 13.91
N PRO A 30 11.41 4.67 14.97
CA PRO A 30 12.76 4.12 14.90
C PRO A 30 12.80 2.83 14.05
N PRO A 31 14.00 2.30 13.73
CA PRO A 31 14.13 0.99 13.07
C PRO A 31 13.51 -0.15 13.89
N LEU A 32 13.02 -1.21 13.24
CA LEU A 32 12.44 -2.37 13.93
C LEU A 32 13.44 -3.09 14.84
N SER A 33 14.73 -3.07 14.50
CA SER A 33 15.80 -3.67 15.32
C SER A 33 15.93 -3.05 16.72
N THR A 34 15.22 -1.95 16.99
CA THR A 34 15.18 -1.31 18.32
C THR A 34 14.17 -1.96 19.26
N LEU A 35 13.23 -2.76 18.74
CA LEU A 35 12.22 -3.46 19.53
C LEU A 35 12.67 -4.89 19.89
N PRO A 36 12.47 -5.31 21.15
CA PRO A 36 12.68 -6.70 21.52
C PRO A 36 11.57 -7.58 20.92
N ILE A 37 11.93 -8.82 20.55
CA ILE A 37 10.95 -9.83 20.17
C ILE A 37 10.11 -10.19 21.40
N PRO A 38 8.76 -10.14 21.34
CA PRO A 38 7.92 -10.53 22.47
C PRO A 38 8.04 -12.03 22.76
N GLU A 39 8.60 -12.39 23.91
CA GLU A 39 8.73 -13.78 24.35
C GLU A 39 7.91 -14.06 25.63
N PRO A 40 7.35 -15.27 25.79
CA PRO A 40 6.62 -15.63 26.99
C PRO A 40 7.51 -15.58 28.25
N PRO A 41 7.11 -14.89 29.33
CA PRO A 41 7.92 -14.81 30.56
C PRO A 41 8.20 -16.18 31.20
N ASN A 42 7.28 -17.14 31.04
CA ASN A 42 7.36 -18.50 31.56
C ASN A 42 7.72 -19.54 30.48
N LEU A 43 8.32 -19.13 29.36
CA LEU A 43 8.67 -20.02 28.25
C LEU A 43 9.45 -21.27 28.71
N MET A 44 10.38 -21.09 29.66
CA MET A 44 11.25 -22.15 30.16
C MET A 44 10.53 -23.24 30.97
N ASP A 45 9.29 -22.99 31.41
CA ASP A 45 8.47 -24.03 32.05
C ASP A 45 8.01 -25.09 31.05
N PHE A 46 8.09 -24.81 29.74
CA PHE A 46 7.65 -25.65 28.64
C PHE A 46 8.78 -26.03 27.69
N VAL A 47 9.57 -25.04 27.25
CA VAL A 47 10.68 -25.21 26.30
C VAL A 47 11.99 -25.31 27.09
N LYS A 48 12.72 -26.42 26.94
CA LYS A 48 14.02 -26.61 27.60
C LYS A 48 15.20 -26.15 26.74
N ASP A 49 15.06 -26.17 25.42
CA ASP A 49 16.09 -25.75 24.47
C ASP A 49 15.43 -24.99 23.30
N ARG A 50 15.73 -23.69 23.21
CA ARG A 50 15.16 -22.77 22.23
C ARG A 50 15.57 -23.13 20.80
N ASP A 51 16.84 -23.45 20.58
CA ASP A 51 17.35 -23.76 19.23
C ASP A 51 16.78 -25.10 18.74
N ALA A 52 16.61 -26.07 19.64
CA ALA A 52 15.91 -27.31 19.32
C ALA A 52 14.43 -27.07 18.97
N ALA A 53 13.76 -26.16 19.67
CA ALA A 53 12.37 -25.78 19.38
C ALA A 53 12.25 -25.03 18.03
N ILE A 54 13.16 -24.10 17.72
CA ILE A 54 13.23 -23.42 16.41
C ILE A 54 13.41 -24.43 15.29
N ARG A 55 14.34 -25.39 15.46
CA ARG A 55 14.59 -26.45 14.48
C ARG A 55 13.35 -27.31 14.24
N LEU A 56 12.67 -27.70 15.32
CA LEU A 56 11.41 -28.45 15.24
C LEU A 56 10.31 -27.63 14.56
N GLY A 57 10.20 -26.34 14.89
CA GLY A 57 9.24 -25.42 14.29
C GLY A 57 9.44 -25.27 12.79
N LYS A 58 10.68 -25.04 12.34
CA LYS A 58 10.99 -24.96 10.91
C LYS A 58 10.67 -26.28 10.20
N ALA A 59 10.97 -27.43 10.82
CA ALA A 59 10.59 -28.72 10.25
C ALA A 59 9.07 -28.89 10.15
N PHE A 60 8.30 -28.53 11.18
CA PHE A 60 6.83 -28.61 11.14
C PHE A 60 6.20 -27.67 10.12
N PHE A 61 6.66 -26.42 10.06
CA PHE A 61 6.12 -25.39 9.18
C PHE A 61 6.21 -25.77 7.70
N TRP A 62 7.31 -26.42 7.32
CA TRP A 62 7.61 -26.78 5.94
C TRP A 62 7.21 -28.23 5.56
N ASP A 63 6.75 -29.07 6.50
CA ASP A 63 6.47 -30.47 6.19
C ASP A 63 5.12 -30.72 5.50
N MET A 64 5.15 -30.98 4.19
CA MET A 64 4.02 -31.43 3.35
C MET A 64 3.30 -32.67 3.91
N GLN A 65 3.98 -33.49 4.72
CA GLN A 65 3.38 -34.67 5.35
C GLN A 65 2.35 -34.31 6.44
N VAL A 66 2.22 -33.03 6.82
CA VAL A 66 1.27 -32.58 7.84
C VAL A 66 -0.18 -32.69 7.35
N GLY A 67 -0.46 -32.25 6.12
CA GLY A 67 -1.80 -32.31 5.53
C GLY A 67 -2.35 -33.73 5.45
N SER A 68 -3.67 -33.90 5.53
CA SER A 68 -4.31 -35.22 5.40
C SER A 68 -4.04 -35.88 4.05
N ASP A 69 -3.86 -35.09 3.00
CA ASP A 69 -3.47 -35.53 1.66
C ASP A 69 -1.96 -35.78 1.50
N GLY A 70 -1.16 -35.54 2.56
CA GLY A 70 0.30 -35.63 2.50
C GLY A 70 0.96 -34.61 1.56
N ILE A 71 0.24 -33.56 1.16
CA ILE A 71 0.71 -32.52 0.23
C ILE A 71 0.78 -31.17 0.95
N GLN A 72 -0.21 -30.83 1.78
CA GLN A 72 -0.28 -29.49 2.39
C GLN A 72 0.61 -29.30 3.62
N ALA A 73 1.35 -28.19 3.63
CA ALA A 73 2.13 -27.66 4.75
C ALA A 73 1.68 -26.24 5.09
N CYS A 74 2.11 -25.69 6.23
CA CYS A 74 1.91 -24.25 6.51
C CYS A 74 2.52 -23.40 5.39
N ALA A 75 3.73 -23.77 4.95
CA ALA A 75 4.43 -23.13 3.85
C ALA A 75 3.67 -23.17 2.52
N SER A 76 2.75 -24.11 2.27
CA SER A 76 1.98 -24.15 1.01
C SER A 76 1.17 -22.87 0.77
N CYS A 77 0.74 -22.19 1.83
CA CYS A 77 -0.03 -20.93 1.76
C CYS A 77 0.80 -19.70 2.23
N HIS A 78 2.04 -19.91 2.67
CA HIS A 78 2.89 -18.88 3.27
C HIS A 78 4.31 -18.88 2.67
N PHE A 79 4.45 -19.23 1.39
CA PHE A 79 5.74 -19.42 0.72
C PHE A 79 6.33 -18.12 0.14
N HIS A 80 5.50 -17.13 -0.18
CA HIS A 80 5.94 -15.92 -0.89
C HIS A 80 5.96 -14.72 0.05
N ALA A 81 7.14 -14.40 0.60
CA ALA A 81 7.28 -13.40 1.67
C ALA A 81 6.31 -13.65 2.85
N GLY A 82 6.06 -14.92 3.16
CA GLY A 82 5.13 -15.36 4.20
C GLY A 82 3.66 -15.34 3.82
N ALA A 83 3.29 -14.98 2.59
CA ALA A 83 1.91 -14.88 2.09
C ALA A 83 1.66 -15.84 0.90
N ASP A 84 0.43 -15.83 0.39
CA ASP A 84 0.01 -16.58 -0.79
C ASP A 84 -0.18 -15.66 -1.99
N THR A 85 0.61 -15.88 -3.05
CA THR A 85 0.53 -15.12 -4.31
C THR A 85 0.08 -15.97 -5.49
N ARG A 86 -0.46 -17.18 -5.24
CA ARG A 86 -1.02 -18.02 -6.30
C ARG A 86 -2.16 -17.28 -7.01
N THR A 87 -2.44 -17.69 -8.24
CA THR A 87 -3.45 -17.07 -9.11
C THR A 87 -4.55 -18.05 -9.49
N LYS A 88 -4.23 -19.34 -9.59
CA LYS A 88 -5.17 -20.39 -9.99
C LYS A 88 -5.80 -21.09 -8.78
N ASN A 89 -7.12 -21.32 -8.85
CA ASN A 89 -7.94 -21.88 -7.77
C ASN A 89 -7.82 -21.10 -6.45
N GLN A 90 -7.89 -19.76 -6.50
CA GLN A 90 -7.72 -18.90 -5.32
C GLN A 90 -8.99 -18.19 -4.88
N LEU A 91 -10.14 -18.49 -5.48
CA LEU A 91 -11.40 -17.83 -5.12
C LEU A 91 -12.21 -18.69 -4.15
N SER A 92 -12.84 -18.01 -3.19
CA SER A 92 -13.95 -18.54 -2.39
C SER A 92 -15.15 -17.62 -2.59
N PRO A 93 -16.32 -18.14 -2.95
CA PRO A 93 -17.54 -17.34 -2.96
C PRO A 93 -17.94 -17.03 -1.51
N HIS A 94 -18.77 -16.00 -1.33
CA HIS A 94 -19.18 -15.59 0.00
C HIS A 94 -20.06 -16.62 0.73
N GLY A 95 -19.94 -16.62 2.07
CA GLY A 95 -20.79 -17.34 3.02
C GLY A 95 -20.01 -18.32 3.91
N PRO A 96 -20.21 -18.34 5.25
CA PRO A 96 -19.71 -19.43 6.07
C PRO A 96 -20.37 -20.75 5.64
N PRO A 97 -19.61 -21.81 5.38
CA PRO A 97 -20.17 -23.12 5.11
C PRO A 97 -20.93 -23.67 6.34
N PRO A 98 -22.06 -24.38 6.16
CA PRO A 98 -22.72 -24.63 4.89
C PRO A 98 -23.70 -23.48 4.57
N ALA A 99 -23.44 -22.77 3.48
CA ALA A 99 -24.43 -21.89 2.90
C ALA A 99 -25.46 -22.75 2.14
N THR A 100 -26.74 -22.39 2.31
CA THR A 100 -27.90 -23.11 1.76
C THR A 100 -28.55 -22.30 0.65
N ASN A 101 -27.85 -21.31 0.08
CA ASN A 101 -28.45 -20.28 -0.77
C ASN A 101 -27.98 -20.42 -2.22
N PRO A 102 -28.87 -20.38 -3.23
CA PRO A 102 -28.50 -20.27 -4.66
C PRO A 102 -27.70 -19.00 -5.05
N ALA A 103 -27.18 -18.25 -4.07
CA ALA A 103 -26.27 -17.11 -4.22
C ALA A 103 -24.79 -17.48 -3.96
N ASP A 104 -24.46 -18.74 -3.59
CA ASP A 104 -23.09 -19.21 -3.38
C ASP A 104 -22.39 -19.52 -4.73
N VAL A 105 -22.40 -18.54 -5.63
CA VAL A 105 -21.91 -18.65 -7.01
C VAL A 105 -20.69 -17.75 -7.15
N PHE A 106 -19.59 -18.30 -7.62
CA PHE A 106 -18.40 -17.53 -7.98
C PHE A 106 -18.75 -16.48 -9.05
N GLU A 107 -18.32 -15.24 -8.85
CA GLU A 107 -18.67 -14.10 -9.71
C GLU A 107 -17.47 -13.58 -10.49
N VAL A 108 -16.25 -13.75 -9.95
CA VAL A 108 -15.00 -13.37 -10.62
C VAL A 108 -14.56 -14.44 -11.60
N ALA A 109 -14.40 -15.67 -11.12
CA ALA A 109 -14.03 -16.86 -11.89
C ALA A 109 -14.43 -18.11 -11.10
N GLY A 110 -14.79 -19.19 -11.78
CA GLY A 110 -15.23 -20.44 -11.15
C GLY A 110 -14.13 -21.17 -10.37
N PRO A 111 -14.47 -22.30 -9.71
CA PRO A 111 -13.46 -23.18 -9.12
C PRO A 111 -12.38 -23.51 -10.13
N ASN A 112 -11.11 -23.54 -9.72
CA ASN A 112 -9.95 -23.69 -10.61
C ASN A 112 -9.69 -22.58 -11.64
N GLY A 113 -10.44 -21.47 -11.60
CA GLY A 113 -10.17 -20.28 -12.42
C GLY A 113 -8.86 -19.58 -12.06
N GLU A 114 -8.30 -18.83 -13.01
CA GLU A 114 -7.07 -18.05 -12.85
C GLU A 114 -7.37 -16.56 -12.67
N LEU A 115 -6.85 -15.96 -11.61
CA LEU A 115 -6.92 -14.53 -11.35
C LEU A 115 -6.08 -13.75 -12.36
N MET A 116 -6.66 -12.70 -12.94
CA MET A 116 -6.02 -11.84 -13.93
C MET A 116 -6.11 -10.37 -13.51
N PRO A 117 -5.22 -9.47 -14.00
CA PRO A 117 -5.28 -8.05 -13.65
C PRO A 117 -6.64 -7.39 -13.90
N GLY A 118 -7.38 -7.84 -14.93
CA GLY A 118 -8.71 -7.34 -15.26
C GLY A 118 -9.82 -7.74 -14.29
N HIS A 119 -9.57 -8.64 -13.35
CA HIS A 119 -10.53 -9.02 -12.29
C HIS A 119 -10.52 -8.04 -11.11
N PHE A 120 -9.49 -7.20 -11.00
CA PHE A 120 -9.34 -6.23 -9.92
C PHE A 120 -9.78 -4.82 -10.35
N PRO A 121 -10.16 -3.94 -9.40
CA PRO A 121 -10.58 -4.28 -8.04
C PRO A 121 -11.88 -5.10 -8.01
N PHE A 122 -12.14 -5.82 -6.93
CA PHE A 122 -13.41 -6.55 -6.74
C PHE A 122 -14.61 -5.61 -6.54
N HIS A 123 -14.36 -4.36 -6.17
CA HIS A 123 -15.35 -3.28 -6.19
C HIS A 123 -14.88 -2.17 -7.14
N ARG A 124 -15.45 -2.13 -8.35
CA ARG A 124 -15.04 -1.21 -9.42
C ARG A 124 -16.07 -0.10 -9.60
N LEU A 125 -15.59 1.12 -9.47
CA LEU A 125 -16.35 2.35 -9.63
C LEU A 125 -16.09 2.99 -11.00
N ALA A 126 -17.05 3.77 -11.50
CA ALA A 126 -16.92 4.52 -12.74
C ALA A 126 -15.88 5.64 -12.63
N ASP A 127 -15.83 6.30 -11.47
CA ASP A 127 -14.70 7.12 -11.03
C ASP A 127 -14.04 6.42 -9.83
N PRO A 128 -12.81 5.89 -9.97
CA PRO A 128 -12.14 5.14 -8.90
C PRO A 128 -11.78 6.00 -7.67
N GLU A 129 -11.89 7.32 -7.74
CA GLU A 129 -11.64 8.27 -6.65
C GLU A 129 -12.91 8.89 -6.07
N ASP A 130 -14.08 8.40 -6.48
CA ASP A 130 -15.37 8.85 -5.96
C ASP A 130 -16.24 7.65 -5.55
N GLN A 131 -16.37 7.46 -4.23
CA GLN A 131 -17.19 6.41 -3.65
C GLN A 131 -18.67 6.53 -3.99
N GLU A 132 -19.16 7.71 -4.40
CA GLU A 132 -20.56 7.91 -4.80
C GLU A 132 -20.78 7.66 -6.30
N SER A 133 -19.72 7.38 -7.06
CA SER A 133 -19.84 7.13 -8.49
C SER A 133 -20.49 5.78 -8.79
N ALA A 134 -20.96 5.62 -10.04
CA ALA A 134 -21.66 4.40 -10.44
C ALA A 134 -20.77 3.16 -10.29
N VAL A 135 -21.28 2.13 -9.62
CA VAL A 135 -20.63 0.82 -9.53
C VAL A 135 -20.69 0.14 -10.90
N LEU A 136 -19.52 -0.21 -11.45
CA LEU A 136 -19.35 -0.93 -12.71
C LEU A 136 -19.28 -2.45 -12.51
N PHE A 137 -18.74 -2.88 -11.38
CA PHE A 137 -18.61 -4.28 -10.99
C PHE A 137 -18.49 -4.35 -9.47
N ASP A 138 -19.14 -5.33 -8.87
CA ASP A 138 -19.04 -5.64 -7.44
C ASP A 138 -19.14 -7.14 -7.27
N THR A 139 -18.39 -7.67 -6.30
CA THR A 139 -18.44 -9.07 -5.90
C THR A 139 -18.10 -9.23 -4.43
N ASP A 140 -18.67 -10.27 -3.82
CA ASP A 140 -18.35 -10.73 -2.47
C ASP A 140 -17.35 -11.92 -2.45
N ASP A 141 -16.85 -12.33 -3.62
CA ASP A 141 -15.78 -13.30 -3.76
C ASP A 141 -14.52 -12.86 -2.98
N VAL A 142 -13.80 -13.85 -2.46
CA VAL A 142 -12.57 -13.67 -1.70
C VAL A 142 -11.40 -14.35 -2.40
N ALA A 143 -10.31 -13.61 -2.61
CA ALA A 143 -9.03 -14.19 -3.01
C ALA A 143 -8.32 -14.76 -1.77
N GLY A 144 -8.57 -16.03 -1.50
CA GLY A 144 -8.03 -16.82 -0.39
C GLY A 144 -6.87 -17.73 -0.79
N ALA A 145 -6.59 -18.73 0.04
CA ALA A 145 -5.58 -19.75 -0.19
C ALA A 145 -6.24 -21.12 -0.36
N GLN A 146 -5.83 -21.88 -1.39
CA GLN A 146 -6.33 -23.24 -1.55
C GLN A 146 -5.67 -24.21 -0.56
N GLY A 147 -6.50 -25.02 0.09
CA GLY A 147 -6.10 -26.08 0.99
C GLY A 147 -6.39 -27.46 0.43
N VAL A 148 -7.21 -28.24 1.11
CA VAL A 148 -7.45 -29.66 0.77
C VAL A 148 -8.77 -29.87 0.02
N ILE A 149 -8.92 -31.06 -0.56
CA ILE A 149 -10.16 -31.52 -1.18
C ILE A 149 -11.13 -31.96 -0.09
N ASN A 150 -12.42 -31.63 -0.25
CA ASN A 150 -13.46 -31.96 0.72
C ASN A 150 -13.51 -33.48 1.02
N GLY A 151 -13.39 -33.83 2.30
CA GLY A 151 -13.38 -35.21 2.73
C GLY A 151 -13.50 -35.35 4.25
N THR A 152 -13.86 -36.56 4.70
CA THR A 152 -13.94 -36.93 6.12
C THR A 152 -12.73 -37.78 6.49
N PHE A 153 -12.02 -37.38 7.53
CA PHE A 153 -10.91 -38.18 8.08
C PHE A 153 -11.47 -39.44 8.76
N ASN A 154 -10.97 -40.61 8.38
CA ASN A 154 -11.32 -41.90 9.00
C ASN A 154 -10.28 -42.28 10.06
N ASP A 155 -9.02 -42.43 9.64
CA ASP A 155 -7.88 -42.74 10.52
C ASP A 155 -6.55 -42.40 9.82
N ILE A 156 -5.46 -42.51 10.57
CA ILE A 156 -4.11 -42.46 10.00
C ILE A 156 -3.73 -43.81 9.36
N LEU A 157 -2.77 -43.75 8.44
CA LEU A 157 -2.07 -44.92 7.93
C LEU A 157 -0.64 -44.91 8.49
N PRO A 158 -0.31 -45.70 9.52
CA PRO A 158 1.00 -45.62 10.17
C PRO A 158 2.17 -45.79 9.18
N GLY A 159 3.13 -44.87 9.23
CA GLY A 159 4.28 -44.85 8.31
C GLY A 159 4.00 -44.32 6.90
N ILE A 160 2.79 -43.84 6.62
CA ILE A 160 2.37 -43.26 5.33
C ILE A 160 2.03 -41.78 5.53
N ALA A 161 2.38 -40.94 4.55
CA ALA A 161 2.18 -39.50 4.61
C ALA A 161 0.72 -39.09 4.27
N GLU A 162 0.01 -39.90 3.51
CA GLU A 162 -1.41 -39.76 3.22
C GLU A 162 -2.24 -40.43 4.33
N GLU A 163 -3.36 -39.82 4.72
CA GLU A 163 -4.31 -40.38 5.68
C GLU A 163 -5.44 -41.12 4.98
N ASP A 164 -6.16 -41.97 5.73
CA ASP A 164 -7.39 -42.57 5.24
C ASP A 164 -8.51 -41.53 5.30
N VAL A 165 -8.85 -40.97 4.13
CA VAL A 165 -9.87 -39.93 3.97
C VAL A 165 -10.93 -40.41 2.98
N THR A 166 -12.19 -40.33 3.39
CA THR A 166 -13.33 -40.51 2.49
C THR A 166 -13.67 -39.17 1.83
N TYR A 167 -13.32 -39.00 0.55
CA TYR A 167 -13.70 -37.79 -0.19
C TYR A 167 -15.23 -37.72 -0.40
N VAL A 168 -15.78 -36.52 -0.24
CA VAL A 168 -17.21 -36.24 -0.36
C VAL A 168 -17.42 -35.24 -1.49
N SER A 169 -18.46 -35.41 -2.30
CA SER A 169 -18.80 -34.46 -3.36
C SER A 169 -18.96 -33.05 -2.79
N ASP A 170 -18.30 -32.09 -3.41
CA ASP A 170 -18.41 -30.67 -3.07
C ASP A 170 -19.11 -29.93 -4.20
N PRO A 171 -20.37 -29.49 -4.04
CA PRO A 171 -21.09 -28.79 -5.10
C PRO A 171 -20.58 -27.37 -5.34
N VAL A 172 -19.82 -26.78 -4.41
CA VAL A 172 -19.26 -25.43 -4.54
C VAL A 172 -17.88 -25.52 -5.17
N PHE A 173 -17.00 -26.35 -4.62
CA PHE A 173 -15.64 -26.54 -5.10
C PHE A 173 -15.55 -27.76 -6.03
N ALA A 174 -16.21 -27.68 -7.19
CA ALA A 174 -16.11 -28.70 -8.24
C ALA A 174 -16.32 -28.13 -9.64
N VAL A 175 -15.70 -28.78 -10.64
CA VAL A 175 -15.88 -28.48 -12.07
C VAL A 175 -16.29 -29.77 -12.79
N GLY A 176 -17.42 -29.75 -13.48
CA GLY A 176 -17.90 -30.93 -14.22
C GLY A 176 -18.15 -32.18 -13.36
N GLY A 177 -18.41 -32.02 -12.06
CA GLY A 177 -18.59 -33.10 -11.10
C GLY A 177 -17.28 -33.67 -10.51
N VAL A 178 -16.14 -33.07 -10.85
CA VAL A 178 -14.82 -33.39 -10.27
C VAL A 178 -14.52 -32.36 -9.18
N ASN A 179 -14.30 -32.82 -7.95
CA ASN A 179 -13.96 -31.94 -6.83
C ASN A 179 -12.63 -31.22 -7.08
N THR A 180 -12.57 -29.93 -6.78
CA THR A 180 -11.34 -29.15 -6.69
C THR A 180 -10.95 -28.97 -5.23
N ARG A 181 -9.78 -28.37 -4.97
CA ARG A 181 -9.35 -27.98 -3.62
C ARG A 181 -10.23 -26.83 -3.13
N ARG A 182 -10.62 -26.88 -1.86
CA ARG A 182 -11.33 -25.79 -1.18
C ARG A 182 -10.40 -24.60 -0.99
N VAL A 183 -10.99 -23.40 -0.93
CA VAL A 183 -10.27 -22.14 -0.76
C VAL A 183 -10.76 -21.43 0.50
N THR A 184 -9.84 -20.86 1.28
CA THR A 184 -10.17 -20.16 2.52
C THR A 184 -11.02 -18.90 2.25
N PRO A 185 -11.98 -18.57 3.14
CA PRO A 185 -12.86 -17.40 2.97
C PRO A 185 -12.19 -16.07 3.34
N ARG A 186 -10.86 -16.04 3.51
CA ARG A 186 -10.04 -14.84 3.74
C ARG A 186 -8.69 -15.03 3.06
N ASN A 187 -8.11 -13.92 2.64
CA ASN A 187 -6.74 -13.84 2.12
C ASN A 187 -5.72 -14.26 3.19
N ALA A 188 -4.67 -14.99 2.80
CA ALA A 188 -3.63 -15.44 3.70
C ALA A 188 -2.62 -14.31 4.01
N PRO A 189 -2.55 -13.79 5.25
CA PRO A 189 -1.62 -12.71 5.59
C PRO A 189 -0.17 -13.22 5.68
N SER A 190 0.80 -12.31 5.66
CA SER A 190 2.19 -12.65 5.90
C SER A 190 2.44 -13.14 7.34
N VAL A 191 3.22 -14.21 7.50
CA VAL A 191 3.74 -14.69 8.79
C VAL A 191 4.99 -13.93 9.27
N ILE A 192 5.63 -13.15 8.40
CA ILE A 192 6.84 -12.39 8.75
C ILE A 192 6.46 -11.23 9.69
N ASN A 193 7.23 -11.04 10.75
CA ASN A 193 6.96 -10.11 11.87
C ASN A 193 5.67 -10.41 12.66
N ALA A 194 4.97 -11.52 12.41
CA ALA A 194 3.71 -11.82 13.10
C ALA A 194 3.89 -12.02 14.62
N VAL A 195 5.13 -12.28 15.07
CA VAL A 195 5.51 -12.38 16.50
C VAL A 195 5.20 -11.11 17.30
N PHE A 196 5.14 -9.95 16.64
CA PHE A 196 4.81 -8.69 17.32
C PHE A 196 3.31 -8.53 17.57
N ASN A 197 2.43 -9.31 16.93
CA ASN A 197 0.98 -9.16 17.07
C ASN A 197 0.49 -9.57 18.47
N ILE A 198 -0.41 -8.77 19.06
CA ILE A 198 -1.10 -9.17 20.30
C ILE A 198 -1.99 -10.40 20.06
N GLU A 199 -2.74 -10.42 18.96
CA GLU A 199 -3.60 -11.52 18.53
C GLU A 199 -3.44 -11.76 17.03
N ASN A 200 -3.50 -13.02 16.61
CA ASN A 200 -3.28 -13.43 15.21
C ASN A 200 -4.60 -13.85 14.52
N PHE A 201 -4.52 -14.07 13.20
CA PHE A 201 -5.63 -14.00 12.22
C PHE A 201 -6.18 -12.59 12.01
N TRP A 202 -6.94 -12.40 10.92
CA TRP A 202 -7.59 -11.12 10.60
C TRP A 202 -8.60 -10.66 11.66
N ASP A 203 -9.28 -11.58 12.34
CA ASP A 203 -10.28 -11.29 13.39
C ASP A 203 -9.71 -11.34 14.82
N GLY A 204 -8.43 -11.70 14.98
CA GLY A 204 -7.79 -11.81 16.28
C GLY A 204 -8.29 -13.00 17.12
N ARG A 205 -8.88 -14.03 16.51
CA ARG A 205 -9.35 -15.22 17.25
C ARG A 205 -8.22 -16.03 17.89
N ALA A 206 -6.99 -15.93 17.38
CA ALA A 206 -5.81 -16.54 17.98
C ALA A 206 -5.27 -15.65 19.10
N LYS A 207 -5.50 -16.09 20.34
CA LYS A 207 -5.35 -15.28 21.55
C LYS A 207 -3.91 -15.13 22.01
N PHE A 208 -3.62 -13.97 22.60
CA PHE A 208 -2.37 -13.64 23.27
C PHE A 208 -1.95 -14.68 24.32
N LEU A 209 -2.93 -15.21 25.06
CA LEU A 209 -2.77 -16.34 25.97
C LEU A 209 -3.00 -17.66 25.22
N PHE A 210 -1.95 -18.46 25.03
CA PHE A 210 -2.10 -19.80 24.48
C PHE A 210 -2.46 -20.82 25.57
N ASN A 211 -3.51 -21.61 25.34
CA ASN A 211 -3.99 -22.61 26.30
C ASN A 211 -3.40 -24.02 26.11
N GLY A 212 -2.47 -24.19 25.16
CA GLY A 212 -1.86 -25.49 24.84
C GLY A 212 -2.69 -26.40 23.92
N VAL A 213 -3.92 -26.02 23.56
CA VAL A 213 -4.90 -26.91 22.91
C VAL A 213 -5.55 -26.31 21.67
N ASN A 214 -5.89 -25.02 21.67
CA ASN A 214 -6.62 -24.38 20.56
C ASN A 214 -6.36 -22.86 20.49
N PRO A 215 -6.84 -22.18 19.43
CA PRO A 215 -6.54 -20.76 19.25
C PRO A 215 -7.16 -19.82 20.27
N PHE A 216 -8.21 -20.24 20.99
CA PHE A 216 -9.10 -19.34 21.74
C PHE A 216 -8.61 -19.01 23.15
N GLY A 217 -7.46 -19.54 23.57
CA GLY A 217 -6.86 -19.21 24.86
C GLY A 217 -7.82 -19.42 26.03
N ALA A 218 -7.92 -18.43 26.92
CA ALA A 218 -8.81 -18.46 28.08
C ALA A 218 -10.31 -18.32 27.76
N LEU A 219 -10.69 -18.16 26.48
CA LEU A 219 -12.09 -18.26 26.07
C LEU A 219 -12.56 -19.72 26.00
N ASP A 220 -11.65 -20.68 26.08
CA ASP A 220 -11.97 -22.09 26.33
C ASP A 220 -11.50 -22.49 27.74
N PRO A 221 -12.39 -22.51 28.74
CA PRO A 221 -12.04 -22.87 30.11
C PRO A 221 -11.79 -24.37 30.31
N ASP A 222 -12.22 -25.23 29.37
CA ASP A 222 -12.08 -26.69 29.47
C ASP A 222 -10.76 -27.17 28.86
N ALA A 223 -10.01 -26.27 28.20
CA ALA A 223 -8.69 -26.55 27.66
C ALA A 223 -7.70 -26.96 28.77
N CYS A 224 -7.16 -28.17 28.63
CA CYS A 224 -6.13 -28.70 29.50
C CYS A 224 -5.12 -29.55 28.72
N ILE A 225 -3.88 -29.56 29.19
CA ILE A 225 -2.86 -30.52 28.76
C ILE A 225 -2.68 -31.56 29.87
N LEU A 226 -1.91 -32.62 29.61
CA LEU A 226 -1.54 -33.61 30.63
C LEU A 226 -0.13 -33.31 31.17
N GLU A 227 0.07 -33.38 32.48
CA GLU A 227 1.39 -33.19 33.11
C GLU A 227 1.73 -34.34 34.04
N LYS A 228 2.92 -34.91 33.86
CA LYS A 228 3.51 -35.89 34.78
C LYS A 228 3.98 -35.19 36.06
N GLN A 229 3.44 -35.65 37.18
CA GLN A 229 3.80 -35.20 38.51
C GLN A 229 5.04 -35.94 39.04
N PRO A 230 5.74 -35.41 40.07
CA PRO A 230 6.92 -36.05 40.65
C PRO A 230 6.70 -37.46 41.19
N ASP A 231 5.45 -37.82 41.53
CA ASP A 231 5.07 -39.17 41.99
C ASP A 231 4.80 -40.17 40.84
N GLY A 232 4.94 -39.73 39.59
CA GLY A 232 4.69 -40.52 38.39
C GLY A 232 3.21 -40.56 37.94
N SER A 233 2.29 -39.95 38.70
CA SER A 233 0.93 -39.73 38.23
C SER A 233 0.92 -38.73 37.07
N VAL A 234 -0.10 -38.81 36.21
CA VAL A 234 -0.31 -37.85 35.11
C VAL A 234 -1.69 -37.27 35.31
N ILE A 235 -1.76 -35.95 35.42
CA ILE A 235 -3.01 -35.24 35.70
C ILE A 235 -3.27 -34.17 34.65
N PRO A 236 -4.54 -33.86 34.35
CA PRO A 236 -4.89 -32.69 33.55
C PRO A 236 -4.47 -31.40 34.27
N VAL A 237 -3.84 -30.48 33.55
CA VAL A 237 -3.48 -29.14 34.02
C VAL A 237 -3.90 -28.09 32.99
N SER A 238 -4.49 -26.99 33.45
CA SER A 238 -4.75 -25.82 32.61
C SER A 238 -3.50 -24.96 32.54
N VAL A 239 -3.18 -24.49 31.34
CA VAL A 239 -2.03 -23.61 31.09
C VAL A 239 -2.50 -22.37 30.35
N LEU A 240 -1.88 -21.23 30.61
CA LEU A 240 -2.05 -20.00 29.85
C LEU A 240 -0.66 -19.39 29.65
N ILE A 241 -0.17 -19.44 28.42
CA ILE A 241 1.17 -18.99 28.05
C ILE A 241 1.02 -17.62 27.40
N GLU A 242 1.52 -16.57 28.07
CA GLU A 242 1.46 -15.19 27.58
C GLU A 242 2.30 -14.98 26.32
N ARG A 243 2.05 -13.89 25.58
CA ARG A 243 2.81 -13.52 24.35
C ARG A 243 2.92 -14.68 23.35
N SER A 244 1.87 -15.49 23.26
CA SER A 244 1.86 -16.74 22.49
C SER A 244 0.73 -16.81 21.48
N SER A 245 0.36 -15.66 20.90
CA SER A 245 -0.65 -15.59 19.84
C SER A 245 -0.26 -16.39 18.58
N LEU A 246 1.04 -16.55 18.31
CA LEU A 246 1.52 -17.43 17.24
C LEU A 246 1.27 -18.91 17.55
N ALA A 247 1.56 -19.38 18.76
CA ALA A 247 1.23 -20.76 19.13
C ALA A 247 -0.29 -21.01 19.09
N SER A 248 -1.10 -20.05 19.53
CA SER A 248 -2.56 -20.07 19.37
C SER A 248 -2.97 -20.15 17.89
N GLN A 249 -2.32 -19.40 17.00
CA GLN A 249 -2.64 -19.41 15.57
C GLN A 249 -2.24 -20.74 14.92
N ALA A 250 -1.04 -21.24 15.24
CA ALA A 250 -0.42 -22.39 14.59
C ALA A 250 -1.23 -23.69 14.76
N VAL A 251 -2.07 -23.77 15.80
CA VAL A 251 -2.89 -24.96 16.09
C VAL A 251 -4.25 -24.96 15.39
N GLY A 252 -4.62 -23.89 14.67
CA GLY A 252 -5.88 -23.84 13.91
C GLY A 252 -5.81 -24.64 12.59
N PRO A 253 -4.93 -24.26 11.65
CA PRO A 253 -4.92 -24.80 10.29
C PRO A 253 -4.81 -26.33 10.16
N PRO A 254 -4.00 -27.05 10.99
CA PRO A 254 -3.84 -28.50 10.84
C PRO A 254 -5.12 -29.34 11.01
N LEU A 255 -6.17 -28.76 11.62
CA LEU A 255 -7.47 -29.41 11.83
C LEU A 255 -8.59 -28.80 10.97
N SER A 256 -8.29 -27.79 10.17
CA SER A 256 -9.27 -27.10 9.32
C SER A 256 -9.51 -27.89 8.04
N ASP A 257 -10.79 -28.16 7.74
CA ASP A 257 -11.23 -28.89 6.55
C ASP A 257 -11.29 -28.05 5.28
N PHE A 258 -10.89 -26.78 5.39
CA PHE A 258 -10.58 -25.91 4.28
C PHE A 258 -9.08 -25.84 4.00
N GLU A 259 -8.24 -25.95 5.03
CA GLU A 259 -6.81 -25.65 4.93
C GLU A 259 -5.95 -26.91 4.78
N MET A 260 -5.99 -27.85 5.74
CA MET A 260 -5.00 -28.93 5.81
C MET A 260 -5.58 -30.32 6.11
N SER A 261 -6.87 -30.44 6.42
CA SER A 261 -7.41 -31.63 7.07
C SER A 261 -8.62 -32.25 6.39
N GLY A 262 -8.77 -33.56 6.46
CA GLY A 262 -10.12 -34.16 6.40
C GLY A 262 -10.94 -33.72 7.63
N ALA A 263 -12.25 -33.55 7.48
CA ALA A 263 -13.12 -33.19 8.59
C ALA A 263 -13.03 -34.20 9.74
N ALA A 264 -13.13 -33.71 10.99
CA ALA A 264 -13.05 -34.48 12.24
C ALA A 264 -11.67 -35.05 12.66
N ARG A 265 -10.58 -34.69 11.97
CA ARG A 265 -9.22 -35.00 12.43
C ARG A 265 -8.91 -34.38 13.80
N THR A 266 -8.03 -35.01 14.57
CA THR A 266 -7.57 -34.51 15.87
C THR A 266 -6.04 -34.43 15.96
N PHE A 267 -5.52 -33.59 16.84
CA PHE A 267 -4.06 -33.47 17.04
C PHE A 267 -3.38 -34.76 17.49
N PRO A 268 -3.95 -35.58 18.41
CA PRO A 268 -3.33 -36.85 18.78
C PRO A 268 -3.19 -37.82 17.60
N LYS A 269 -4.11 -37.79 16.63
CA LYS A 269 -3.98 -38.53 15.36
C LYS A 269 -2.86 -37.97 14.48
N LEU A 270 -2.81 -36.65 14.27
CA LEU A 270 -1.70 -35.99 13.57
C LEU A 270 -0.34 -36.33 14.22
N ALA A 271 -0.28 -36.35 15.55
CA ALA A 271 0.92 -36.74 16.30
C ALA A 271 1.35 -38.16 15.96
N LYS A 272 0.44 -39.13 16.07
CA LYS A 272 0.71 -40.53 15.73
C LYS A 272 1.28 -40.69 14.32
N LYS A 273 0.69 -39.96 13.37
CA LYS A 273 1.18 -39.92 11.99
C LYS A 273 2.61 -39.40 11.94
N LEU A 274 2.85 -38.15 12.34
CA LEU A 274 4.17 -37.52 12.19
C LEU A 274 5.27 -38.25 12.97
N LEU A 275 4.99 -38.72 14.19
CA LEU A 275 5.97 -39.44 15.00
C LEU A 275 6.42 -40.78 14.36
N SER A 276 5.63 -41.33 13.43
CA SER A 276 5.97 -42.53 12.65
C SER A 276 6.77 -42.25 11.37
N LEU A 277 6.86 -40.98 10.96
CA LEU A 277 7.46 -40.56 9.70
C LEU A 277 8.88 -40.02 9.88
N THR A 278 9.64 -40.01 8.78
CA THR A 278 10.89 -39.26 8.71
C THR A 278 10.56 -37.77 8.48
N PRO A 279 11.11 -36.84 9.28
CA PRO A 279 10.84 -35.41 9.09
C PRO A 279 11.28 -34.92 7.71
N LEU A 280 10.42 -34.14 7.05
CA LEU A 280 10.63 -33.56 5.72
C LEU A 280 10.94 -34.58 4.61
N ALA A 281 10.46 -35.82 4.73
CA ALA A 281 10.80 -36.91 3.81
C ALA A 281 10.40 -36.65 2.34
N LYS A 282 9.51 -35.68 2.10
CA LYS A 282 9.07 -35.27 0.77
C LYS A 282 9.86 -34.10 0.21
N GLN A 283 10.82 -33.51 0.94
CA GLN A 283 11.49 -32.26 0.58
C GLN A 283 13.01 -32.42 0.60
N LEU A 284 13.69 -31.74 -0.32
CA LEU A 284 15.13 -31.46 -0.16
C LEU A 284 15.34 -30.34 0.87
N VAL A 285 16.43 -30.42 1.61
CA VAL A 285 16.92 -29.36 2.50
C VAL A 285 18.31 -28.99 2.05
N ASP A 286 18.55 -27.71 1.76
CA ASP A 286 19.89 -27.25 1.36
C ASP A 286 20.90 -27.49 2.50
N PRO A 287 22.11 -28.05 2.24
CA PRO A 287 23.12 -28.25 3.27
C PRO A 287 23.55 -26.98 4.00
N THR A 288 23.30 -25.81 3.40
CA THR A 288 23.61 -24.48 3.93
C THR A 288 22.38 -23.74 4.47
N ASP A 289 21.22 -24.41 4.59
CA ASP A 289 20.06 -23.88 5.33
C ASP A 289 20.49 -23.47 6.75
N SER A 290 20.04 -22.29 7.19
CA SER A 290 20.51 -21.62 8.40
C SER A 290 20.18 -22.36 9.70
N VAL A 291 19.17 -23.25 9.67
CA VAL A 291 18.66 -23.97 10.85
C VAL A 291 18.75 -25.49 10.64
N LEU A 292 18.32 -25.98 9.48
CA LEU A 292 18.20 -27.40 9.16
C LEU A 292 19.42 -27.96 8.43
N GLY A 293 20.32 -27.12 7.91
CA GLY A 293 21.50 -27.52 7.16
C GLY A 293 22.34 -28.62 7.82
N PRO A 294 22.68 -28.51 9.13
CA PRO A 294 23.43 -29.56 9.85
C PRO A 294 22.74 -30.93 9.93
N TYR A 295 21.43 -30.98 9.67
CA TYR A 295 20.61 -32.18 9.73
C TYR A 295 20.18 -32.66 8.33
N SER A 296 20.49 -31.91 7.27
CA SER A 296 20.11 -32.24 5.91
C SER A 296 20.63 -33.62 5.50
N ARG A 297 19.80 -34.40 4.81
CA ARG A 297 20.19 -35.66 4.17
C ARG A 297 20.66 -35.49 2.73
N TYR A 298 20.82 -34.26 2.25
CA TYR A 298 21.19 -33.97 0.86
C TYR A 298 22.35 -34.86 0.37
N PRO A 299 22.25 -35.46 -0.84
CA PRO A 299 21.23 -35.23 -1.86
C PRO A 299 19.90 -35.98 -1.66
N ASP A 300 19.74 -36.75 -0.57
CA ASP A 300 18.47 -37.39 -0.24
C ASP A 300 17.49 -36.41 0.42
N ARG A 301 16.19 -36.70 0.30
CA ARG A 301 15.11 -35.92 0.95
C ARG A 301 15.07 -36.16 2.47
N GLY A 302 14.58 -35.16 3.19
CA GLY A 302 14.40 -35.15 4.64
C GLY A 302 15.63 -34.77 5.45
N ILE A 303 15.48 -34.85 6.76
CA ILE A 303 16.53 -34.57 7.74
C ILE A 303 16.83 -35.79 8.62
N VAL A 304 18.02 -35.83 9.20
CA VAL A 304 18.45 -36.87 10.14
C VAL A 304 17.76 -36.69 11.49
N GLY A 305 17.20 -37.76 12.04
CA GLY A 305 16.51 -37.78 13.34
C GLY A 305 15.04 -38.20 13.23
N THR A 306 14.29 -38.01 14.31
CA THR A 306 12.84 -38.28 14.37
C THR A 306 12.15 -37.13 15.07
N TYR A 307 10.86 -36.91 14.78
CA TYR A 307 10.07 -35.90 15.49
C TYR A 307 10.00 -36.14 17.00
N ALA A 308 9.91 -37.41 17.43
CA ALA A 308 9.97 -37.76 18.85
C ALA A 308 11.29 -37.28 19.50
N GLY A 309 12.43 -37.54 18.85
CA GLY A 309 13.73 -37.08 19.34
C GLY A 309 13.87 -35.55 19.33
N MET A 310 13.26 -34.87 18.36
CA MET A 310 13.26 -33.41 18.30
C MET A 310 12.40 -32.79 19.42
N ILE A 311 11.22 -33.36 19.71
CA ILE A 311 10.37 -32.95 20.83
C ILE A 311 11.10 -33.20 22.16
N GLN A 312 11.70 -34.38 22.32
CA GLN A 312 12.52 -34.73 23.47
C GLN A 312 13.74 -33.83 23.62
N ALA A 313 14.24 -33.18 22.57
CA ALA A 313 15.31 -32.19 22.70
C ALA A 313 14.77 -30.82 23.10
N ALA A 314 13.59 -30.43 22.58
CA ALA A 314 13.03 -29.08 22.71
C ALA A 314 12.22 -28.85 23.99
N PHE A 315 11.51 -29.85 24.51
CA PHE A 315 10.49 -29.64 25.56
C PHE A 315 10.76 -30.36 26.88
N GLN A 316 10.22 -29.81 27.96
CA GLN A 316 10.35 -30.33 29.32
C GLN A 316 9.78 -31.75 29.44
N ASP A 317 10.51 -32.62 30.14
CA ASP A 317 10.24 -34.06 30.22
C ASP A 317 8.87 -34.39 30.82
N LYS A 318 8.38 -33.55 31.75
CA LYS A 318 7.06 -33.70 32.39
C LYS A 318 5.87 -33.68 31.42
N TYR A 319 6.06 -33.25 30.17
CA TYR A 319 5.00 -33.20 29.16
C TYR A 319 5.03 -34.36 28.15
N TRP A 320 6.04 -35.22 28.17
CA TRP A 320 6.14 -36.32 27.20
C TRP A 320 6.64 -37.64 27.81
N ASP A 321 7.39 -37.62 28.91
CA ASP A 321 8.06 -38.77 29.51
C ASP A 321 7.14 -39.56 30.44
N SER A 322 6.21 -40.34 29.91
CA SER A 322 5.40 -41.28 30.69
C SER A 322 5.17 -42.58 29.92
N ASP A 323 5.07 -43.69 30.64
CA ASP A 323 4.69 -45.00 30.10
C ASP A 323 3.17 -45.19 30.04
N LYS A 324 2.38 -44.24 30.55
CA LYS A 324 0.91 -44.31 30.55
C LYS A 324 0.31 -44.08 29.17
N LEU A 325 -0.81 -44.75 28.92
CA LEU A 325 -1.62 -44.64 27.70
C LEU A 325 -2.96 -43.99 28.02
N PHE A 326 -3.46 -43.20 27.07
CA PHE A 326 -4.68 -42.42 27.19
C PHE A 326 -5.61 -42.67 26.00
N ASN A 327 -6.91 -42.50 26.20
CA ASN A 327 -7.85 -42.34 25.10
C ASN A 327 -7.95 -40.85 24.68
N ILE A 328 -8.78 -40.56 23.67
CA ILE A 328 -8.95 -39.18 23.17
C ILE A 328 -9.50 -38.20 24.22
N ASP A 329 -10.25 -38.70 25.20
CA ASP A 329 -10.80 -37.93 26.32
C ASP A 329 -9.78 -37.69 27.44
N LYS A 330 -8.49 -37.99 27.22
CA LYS A 330 -7.39 -37.87 28.20
C LYS A 330 -7.57 -38.78 29.42
N VAL A 331 -8.35 -39.84 29.31
CA VAL A 331 -8.53 -40.85 30.37
C VAL A 331 -7.43 -41.90 30.25
N GLU A 332 -6.74 -42.18 31.36
CA GLU A 332 -5.74 -43.25 31.44
C GLU A 332 -6.40 -44.62 31.21
N ILE A 333 -5.89 -45.38 30.24
CA ILE A 333 -6.42 -46.69 29.83
C ILE A 333 -5.42 -47.84 29.99
N GLY A 334 -4.15 -47.55 30.29
CA GLY A 334 -3.11 -48.56 30.47
C GLY A 334 -1.71 -47.98 30.50
N SER A 335 -0.71 -48.84 30.25
CA SER A 335 0.69 -48.44 30.10
C SER A 335 1.42 -49.31 29.07
N GLY A 336 2.53 -48.80 28.54
CA GLY A 336 3.36 -49.45 27.53
C GLY A 336 3.25 -48.81 26.14
N ALA A 337 3.46 -49.60 25.10
CA ALA A 337 3.34 -49.14 23.72
C ALA A 337 1.88 -49.22 23.25
N PRO A 338 1.37 -48.22 22.51
CA PRO A 338 0.06 -48.31 21.86
C PRO A 338 -0.10 -49.56 21.01
N SER A 339 -1.22 -50.25 21.16
CA SER A 339 -1.61 -51.41 20.37
C SER A 339 -2.58 -51.08 19.24
N SER A 340 -3.17 -49.88 19.27
CA SER A 340 -4.05 -49.34 18.23
C SER A 340 -3.78 -47.85 17.99
N THR A 341 -4.38 -47.31 16.93
CA THR A 341 -4.33 -45.88 16.58
C THR A 341 -5.17 -45.01 17.51
N ASP A 342 -5.95 -45.58 18.43
CA ASP A 342 -6.79 -44.87 19.40
C ASP A 342 -6.24 -44.90 20.84
N GLU A 343 -5.06 -45.49 21.04
CA GLU A 343 -4.33 -45.46 22.31
C GLU A 343 -3.16 -44.49 22.21
N TYR A 344 -3.15 -43.42 23.00
CA TYR A 344 -2.18 -42.33 22.85
C TYR A 344 -1.17 -42.30 23.99
N THR A 345 0.10 -42.06 23.68
CA THR A 345 1.13 -41.73 24.66
C THR A 345 0.94 -40.31 25.20
N LEU A 346 1.62 -39.97 26.30
CA LEU A 346 1.64 -38.60 26.82
C LEU A 346 2.13 -37.58 25.76
N MET A 347 3.15 -37.94 24.96
CA MET A 347 3.68 -37.08 23.90
C MET A 347 2.62 -36.79 22.82
N GLU A 348 1.85 -37.81 22.43
CA GLU A 348 0.80 -37.68 21.40
C GLU A 348 -0.38 -36.86 21.92
N MET A 349 -0.77 -37.03 23.19
CA MET A 349 -1.85 -36.24 23.80
C MET A 349 -1.51 -34.76 23.94
N ASN A 350 -0.24 -34.44 24.22
CA ASN A 350 0.24 -33.07 24.36
C ASN A 350 0.82 -32.49 23.06
N PHE A 351 0.68 -33.19 21.92
CA PHE A 351 1.35 -32.78 20.69
C PHE A 351 1.00 -31.37 20.23
N THR A 352 -0.23 -30.91 20.49
CA THR A 352 -0.67 -29.55 20.19
C THR A 352 0.17 -28.47 20.88
N LEU A 353 0.59 -28.71 22.13
CA LEU A 353 1.47 -27.81 22.87
C LEU A 353 2.84 -27.71 22.18
N PHE A 354 3.41 -28.86 21.79
CA PHE A 354 4.71 -28.92 21.13
C PHE A 354 4.67 -28.27 19.74
N TRP A 355 3.61 -28.56 18.98
CA TRP A 355 3.35 -27.99 17.67
C TRP A 355 3.28 -26.46 17.73
N GLY A 356 2.39 -25.93 18.57
CA GLY A 356 2.17 -24.49 18.68
C GLY A 356 3.42 -23.74 19.12
N LEU A 357 4.07 -24.18 20.20
CA LEU A 357 5.26 -23.51 20.71
C LEU A 357 6.46 -23.66 19.77
N ALA A 358 6.66 -24.80 19.11
CA ALA A 358 7.76 -24.97 18.17
C ALA A 358 7.60 -24.04 16.96
N ILE A 359 6.40 -23.95 16.37
CA ILE A 359 6.13 -23.03 15.26
C ILE A 359 6.29 -21.58 15.71
N GLN A 360 5.77 -21.19 16.89
CA GLN A 360 6.01 -19.86 17.45
C GLN A 360 7.51 -19.55 17.59
N MET A 361 8.33 -20.51 18.05
CA MET A 361 9.77 -20.30 18.15
C MET A 361 10.39 -20.08 16.77
N TYR A 362 9.98 -20.82 15.75
CA TYR A 362 10.45 -20.58 14.38
C TYR A 362 9.98 -19.22 13.83
N GLU A 363 8.69 -18.92 13.88
CA GLU A 363 8.13 -17.65 13.40
C GLU A 363 8.68 -16.42 14.15
N SER A 364 9.12 -16.59 15.41
CA SER A 364 9.82 -15.54 16.17
C SER A 364 11.18 -15.15 15.56
N THR A 365 11.74 -16.00 14.69
CA THR A 365 12.96 -15.70 13.95
C THR A 365 12.70 -14.93 12.65
N LEU A 366 11.47 -14.94 12.14
CA LEU A 366 11.10 -14.34 10.85
C LEU A 366 10.88 -12.83 11.00
N VAL A 367 11.96 -12.09 11.33
CA VAL A 367 11.95 -10.65 11.56
C VAL A 367 12.65 -9.91 10.42
N SER A 368 11.95 -8.97 9.79
CA SER A 368 12.43 -8.16 8.66
C SER A 368 12.76 -6.74 9.10
N ASP A 369 13.88 -6.61 9.80
CA ASP A 369 14.39 -5.38 10.43
C ASP A 369 15.52 -4.68 9.65
N ASP A 370 15.75 -5.04 8.38
CA ASP A 370 16.78 -4.44 7.50
C ASP A 370 16.18 -3.94 6.18
N THR A 371 15.09 -3.19 6.27
CA THR A 371 14.47 -2.51 5.12
C THR A 371 15.26 -1.24 4.74
N PRO A 372 15.09 -0.72 3.51
CA PRO A 372 15.54 0.64 3.17
C PRO A 372 15.15 1.70 4.21
N PHE A 373 13.94 1.62 4.77
CA PHE A 373 13.51 2.50 5.86
C PHE A 373 14.34 2.31 7.14
N ASP A 374 14.59 1.07 7.57
CA ASP A 374 15.37 0.79 8.79
C ASP A 374 16.79 1.33 8.66
N ARG A 375 17.46 1.09 7.51
CA ARG A 375 18.80 1.62 7.24
C ARG A 375 18.82 3.14 7.22
N TYR A 376 17.80 3.77 6.64
CA TYR A 376 17.65 5.22 6.65
C TYR A 376 17.52 5.76 8.07
N GLN A 377 16.68 5.15 8.90
CA GLN A 377 16.54 5.53 10.32
C GLN A 377 17.80 5.23 11.14
N ALA A 378 18.59 4.23 10.77
CA ALA A 378 19.89 3.93 11.35
C ALA A 378 21.02 4.89 10.90
N GLY A 379 20.73 5.83 9.98
CA GLY A 379 21.62 6.90 9.58
C GLY A 379 22.17 6.82 8.15
N ASP A 380 21.81 5.80 7.36
CA ASP A 380 22.14 5.75 5.93
C ASP A 380 21.16 6.62 5.13
N THR A 381 21.53 7.89 4.94
CA THR A 381 20.72 8.87 4.22
C THR A 381 20.45 8.55 2.75
N HIS A 382 21.11 7.52 2.18
CA HIS A 382 20.92 7.09 0.80
C HIS A 382 20.11 5.79 0.66
N ALA A 383 19.72 5.16 1.77
CA ALA A 383 19.00 3.89 1.73
C ALA A 383 17.60 4.03 1.10
N MET A 384 16.94 5.17 1.27
CA MET A 384 15.66 5.47 0.62
C MET A 384 15.86 6.40 -0.58
N THR A 385 15.18 6.09 -1.68
CA THR A 385 15.07 6.99 -2.82
C THR A 385 14.30 8.26 -2.41
N PRO A 386 14.53 9.39 -3.08
CA PRO A 386 13.89 10.60 -2.62
C PRO A 386 12.36 10.59 -2.93
N ALA A 387 11.86 9.74 -3.85
CA ALA A 387 10.42 9.48 -4.03
C ALA A 387 9.82 8.76 -2.82
N GLN A 388 10.53 7.80 -2.24
CA GLN A 388 10.14 7.13 -1.00
C GLN A 388 10.14 8.11 0.19
N LEU A 389 11.08 9.06 0.25
CA LEU A 389 11.09 10.10 1.30
C LEU A 389 9.90 11.07 1.18
N MET A 390 9.51 11.44 -0.04
CA MET A 390 8.29 12.22 -0.27
C MET A 390 7.04 11.43 0.14
N GLY A 391 6.99 10.14 -0.24
CA GLY A 391 5.93 9.23 0.17
C GLY A 391 5.82 9.06 1.69
N LEU A 392 6.96 8.98 2.39
CA LEU A 392 7.01 8.95 3.86
C LEU A 392 6.38 10.21 4.47
N ASN A 393 6.65 11.38 3.89
CA ASN A 393 6.05 12.63 4.35
C ASN A 393 4.53 12.68 4.11
N ILE A 394 4.06 12.14 2.98
CA ILE A 394 2.62 11.95 2.73
C ILE A 394 2.05 10.99 3.79
N PHE A 395 2.66 9.83 3.97
CA PHE A 395 2.23 8.78 4.90
C PHE A 395 2.05 9.30 6.34
N ILE A 396 3.05 10.03 6.85
CA ILE A 396 3.03 10.50 8.25
C ILE A 396 2.11 11.70 8.45
N LYS A 397 2.14 12.69 7.55
CA LYS A 397 1.49 13.97 7.80
C LYS A 397 0.16 14.11 7.09
N GLN A 398 0.18 13.95 5.77
CA GLN A 398 -0.95 14.32 4.93
C GLN A 398 -1.98 13.19 4.94
N GLY A 399 -1.56 11.97 4.64
CA GLY A 399 -2.37 10.76 4.67
C GLY A 399 -2.70 10.24 6.07
N ARG A 400 -1.93 10.67 7.09
CA ARG A 400 -2.10 10.26 8.50
C ARG A 400 -2.15 8.74 8.68
N CYS A 401 -1.55 7.98 7.77
CA CYS A 401 -1.55 6.52 7.76
C CYS A 401 -0.92 5.96 9.04
N ILE A 402 0.04 6.70 9.61
CA ILE A 402 0.73 6.39 10.87
C ILE A 402 -0.22 6.28 12.09
N ALA A 403 -1.45 6.81 12.01
CA ALA A 403 -2.42 6.72 13.12
C ALA A 403 -2.87 5.28 13.39
N CYS A 404 -2.95 4.43 12.35
CA CYS A 404 -3.27 3.01 12.48
C CYS A 404 -2.04 2.13 12.19
N HIS A 405 -1.12 2.60 11.35
CA HIS A 405 0.13 1.93 11.01
C HIS A 405 1.31 2.51 11.81
N SER A 406 1.18 2.54 13.14
CA SER A 406 2.14 3.16 14.04
C SER A 406 3.34 2.26 14.35
N GLY A 407 4.33 2.84 15.05
CA GLY A 407 5.48 2.11 15.57
C GLY A 407 6.45 1.61 14.50
N PRO A 408 7.61 1.06 14.93
CA PRO A 408 8.56 0.39 14.04
C PRO A 408 7.97 -0.77 13.25
N GLU A 409 6.92 -1.41 13.75
CA GLU A 409 6.22 -2.53 13.11
C GLU A 409 5.25 -2.08 11.99
N PHE A 410 4.95 -0.78 11.89
CA PHE A 410 3.95 -0.21 10.97
C PHE A 410 2.55 -0.85 11.12
N THR A 411 2.16 -1.12 12.36
CA THR A 411 0.82 -1.57 12.75
C THR A 411 0.60 -1.26 14.23
N ALA A 412 -0.59 -0.77 14.56
CA ALA A 412 -0.96 -0.54 15.95
C ALA A 412 -1.46 -1.81 16.66
N ALA A 413 -1.53 -2.98 16.01
CA ALA A 413 -2.04 -4.22 16.60
C ALA A 413 -0.96 -5.07 17.31
N THR A 414 0.06 -4.42 17.89
CA THR A 414 1.25 -5.10 18.44
C THR A 414 1.31 -5.06 19.95
N VAL A 415 2.12 -5.98 20.49
CA VAL A 415 2.43 -6.05 21.92
C VAL A 415 3.11 -4.77 22.40
N ASP A 416 4.04 -4.18 21.63
CA ASP A 416 4.68 -2.92 22.01
C ASP A 416 3.64 -1.80 22.14
N GLN A 417 2.83 -1.59 21.11
CA GLN A 417 1.88 -0.48 21.04
C GLN A 417 0.70 -0.63 22.00
N ARG A 418 0.39 -1.84 22.48
CA ARG A 418 -0.81 -2.13 23.29
C ARG A 418 -0.51 -2.59 24.71
N ILE A 419 0.69 -3.10 24.97
CA ILE A 419 1.07 -3.72 26.24
C ILE A 419 2.29 -3.04 26.85
N ASP A 420 3.41 -2.96 26.12
CA ASP A 420 4.69 -2.55 26.73
C ASP A 420 4.87 -1.04 26.78
N ASN A 421 4.54 -0.35 25.69
CA ASN A 421 4.65 1.08 25.53
C ASN A 421 3.39 1.63 24.85
N PRO A 422 2.23 1.64 25.54
CA PRO A 422 1.04 2.28 25.00
C PRO A 422 1.36 3.76 24.76
N PHE A 423 1.67 4.11 23.51
CA PHE A 423 2.10 5.44 23.12
C PHE A 423 0.86 6.31 22.87
N GLU A 424 0.90 7.52 23.39
CA GLU A 424 -0.08 8.58 23.14
C GLU A 424 0.42 9.41 21.93
N PRO A 425 0.08 9.11 20.67
CA PRO A 425 0.31 10.09 19.62
C PRO A 425 -0.50 11.34 19.98
N PRO A 426 0.11 12.54 19.94
CA PRO A 426 -0.62 13.77 20.21
C PRO A 426 -1.79 13.88 19.24
N ASN A 427 -3.02 13.85 19.76
CA ASN A 427 -4.22 14.07 18.97
C ASN A 427 -4.20 15.53 18.47
N PRO A 428 -4.06 15.77 17.15
CA PRO A 428 -4.04 17.12 16.62
C PRO A 428 -5.42 17.81 16.67
N PHE A 429 -6.49 17.08 17.02
CA PHE A 429 -7.85 17.61 17.14
C PHE A 429 -8.24 18.01 18.57
N ASP A 430 -7.34 17.91 19.55
CA ASP A 430 -7.69 18.21 20.94
C ASP A 430 -7.12 19.56 21.43
N PRO A 431 -7.96 20.62 21.56
CA PRO A 431 -7.58 21.84 22.28
C PRO A 431 -7.65 21.66 23.80
N ILE A 432 -8.03 20.49 24.30
CA ILE A 432 -8.11 20.13 25.72
C ILE A 432 -7.15 18.96 25.95
N PRO A 433 -6.26 19.00 26.97
CA PRO A 433 -5.60 17.78 27.42
C PRO A 433 -6.71 16.86 27.94
N ASP A 434 -6.96 15.74 27.26
CA ASP A 434 -7.94 14.77 27.74
C ASP A 434 -7.62 14.42 29.20
N PRO A 435 -8.54 14.64 30.17
CA PRO A 435 -8.37 14.15 31.53
C PRO A 435 -8.45 12.62 31.61
N VAL A 436 -8.80 11.95 30.52
CA VAL A 436 -8.93 10.51 30.37
C VAL A 436 -7.73 10.02 29.53
N GLY A 437 -6.70 9.49 30.18
CA GLY A 437 -5.53 8.98 29.49
C GLY A 437 -5.89 7.87 28.51
N PHE A 438 -5.10 7.71 27.44
CA PHE A 438 -5.21 6.62 26.46
C PHE A 438 -5.63 5.28 27.11
N GLU A 439 -6.83 4.80 26.79
CA GLU A 439 -7.31 3.46 27.14
C GLU A 439 -6.70 2.46 26.13
N ALA A 440 -5.86 1.52 26.57
CA ALA A 440 -4.90 0.83 25.68
C ALA A 440 -5.51 -0.19 24.68
N ILE A 441 -6.16 -1.24 25.19
CA ILE A 441 -6.61 -2.42 24.42
C ILE A 441 -8.08 -2.28 23.98
N ILE A 442 -8.85 -1.50 24.72
CA ILE A 442 -10.22 -1.07 24.41
C ILE A 442 -10.18 0.45 24.39
N GLU A 443 -10.70 1.06 23.34
CA GLU A 443 -10.63 2.49 23.11
C GLU A 443 -12.02 3.07 22.80
N ARG A 444 -12.21 4.37 23.06
CA ARG A 444 -13.37 5.13 22.61
C ARG A 444 -13.02 5.89 21.33
N MET A 445 -13.81 5.67 20.28
CA MET A 445 -13.66 6.38 19.01
C MET A 445 -14.99 6.96 18.56
N PRO A 446 -15.01 8.21 18.05
CA PRO A 446 -16.13 8.70 17.25
C PRO A 446 -16.21 7.87 15.96
N MET A 447 -17.40 7.36 15.65
CA MET A 447 -17.69 6.56 14.45
C MET A 447 -18.18 7.45 13.32
N ALA A 448 -18.23 6.92 12.10
CA ALA A 448 -18.70 7.66 10.92
C ALA A 448 -20.16 8.16 11.02
N ASP A 449 -20.99 7.56 11.87
CA ASP A 449 -22.36 8.03 12.14
C ASP A 449 -22.47 9.16 13.18
N GLY A 450 -21.33 9.69 13.64
CA GLY A 450 -21.24 10.78 14.63
C GLY A 450 -21.43 10.34 16.08
N GLY A 451 -21.70 9.06 16.34
CA GLY A 451 -21.75 8.49 17.69
C GLY A 451 -20.37 8.08 18.21
N VAL A 452 -20.23 7.91 19.53
CA VAL A 452 -19.02 7.31 20.13
C VAL A 452 -19.27 5.84 20.47
N ALA A 453 -18.31 4.97 20.18
CA ALA A 453 -18.36 3.56 20.51
C ALA A 453 -17.04 3.08 21.14
N LEU A 454 -17.13 1.99 21.90
CA LEU A 454 -15.97 1.20 22.32
C LEU A 454 -15.54 0.28 21.16
N TYR A 455 -14.24 0.19 20.94
CA TYR A 455 -13.65 -0.70 19.94
C TYR A 455 -12.33 -1.30 20.45
N ASP A 456 -11.85 -2.35 19.79
CA ASP A 456 -10.59 -3.02 20.16
C ASP A 456 -9.43 -2.34 19.44
N GLY A 457 -8.47 -1.82 20.20
CA GLY A 457 -7.31 -1.11 19.65
C GLY A 457 -6.54 -1.95 18.62
N GLY A 458 -6.26 -1.36 17.45
CA GLY A 458 -5.60 -2.05 16.33
C GLY A 458 -6.53 -2.85 15.42
N PHE A 459 -7.84 -2.92 15.69
CA PHE A 459 -8.84 -3.54 14.82
C PHE A 459 -9.82 -2.49 14.29
N TYR A 460 -9.94 -2.36 12.97
CA TYR A 460 -10.77 -1.32 12.35
C TYR A 460 -11.63 -1.88 11.24
N ASN A 461 -12.87 -1.40 11.15
CA ASN A 461 -13.70 -1.53 9.96
C ASN A 461 -13.40 -0.33 9.06
N ILE A 462 -12.89 -0.63 7.86
CA ILE A 462 -12.45 0.38 6.91
C ILE A 462 -13.34 0.46 5.66
N GLY A 463 -14.43 -0.31 5.61
CA GLY A 463 -15.37 -0.29 4.49
C GLY A 463 -14.89 -1.06 3.25
N VAL A 464 -14.11 -2.15 3.42
CA VAL A 464 -13.71 -3.03 2.30
C VAL A 464 -14.91 -3.79 1.72
N ARG A 465 -15.76 -4.35 2.60
CA ARG A 465 -17.03 -5.01 2.30
C ARG A 465 -18.09 -4.63 3.35
N PRO A 466 -19.39 -4.81 3.06
CA PRO A 466 -20.46 -4.66 4.04
C PRO A 466 -20.22 -5.50 5.30
N THR A 467 -20.49 -4.91 6.47
CA THR A 467 -20.32 -5.57 7.79
C THR A 467 -21.12 -6.86 7.94
N ALA A 468 -22.25 -6.96 7.24
CA ALA A 468 -23.13 -8.13 7.30
C ALA A 468 -22.54 -9.37 6.61
N GLU A 469 -21.58 -9.17 5.70
CA GLU A 469 -20.93 -10.26 4.96
C GLU A 469 -19.86 -10.91 5.85
N ASP A 470 -18.90 -10.15 6.37
CA ASP A 470 -17.90 -10.68 7.30
C ASP A 470 -17.89 -9.89 8.62
N ILE A 471 -18.37 -10.54 9.69
CA ILE A 471 -18.45 -9.93 11.01
C ILE A 471 -17.08 -9.69 11.66
N GLY A 472 -16.01 -10.34 11.16
CA GLY A 472 -14.65 -10.16 11.63
C GLY A 472 -14.49 -10.31 13.14
N ARG A 473 -13.90 -9.29 13.77
CA ARG A 473 -13.66 -9.20 15.22
C ARG A 473 -14.94 -9.29 16.07
N GLY A 474 -16.09 -9.04 15.47
CA GLY A 474 -17.40 -9.12 16.12
C GLY A 474 -17.86 -10.53 16.49
N GLY A 475 -17.14 -11.57 16.05
CA GLY A 475 -17.49 -12.99 16.24
C GLY A 475 -17.34 -13.55 17.66
N TYR A 476 -17.54 -14.86 17.76
CA TYR A 476 -17.57 -15.61 19.03
C TYR A 476 -16.69 -16.86 18.95
N ALA A 477 -16.10 -17.24 20.08
CA ALA A 477 -15.43 -18.53 20.25
C ALA A 477 -16.47 -19.67 20.31
N PRO A 478 -16.07 -20.94 20.11
CA PRO A 478 -16.97 -22.10 20.24
C PRO A 478 -17.69 -22.20 21.59
N SER A 479 -17.10 -21.65 22.66
CA SER A 479 -17.71 -21.54 23.99
C SER A 479 -18.89 -20.55 24.07
N GLY A 480 -19.15 -19.80 23.00
CA GLY A 480 -20.16 -18.72 22.96
C GLY A 480 -19.67 -17.40 23.56
N LEU A 481 -18.41 -17.32 23.99
CA LEU A 481 -17.81 -16.07 24.48
C LEU A 481 -17.34 -15.18 23.31
N PRO A 482 -17.52 -13.84 23.39
CA PRO A 482 -17.05 -12.95 22.34
C PRO A 482 -15.52 -13.01 22.18
N ILE A 483 -15.04 -12.95 20.94
CA ILE A 483 -13.59 -12.81 20.70
C ILE A 483 -13.12 -11.37 20.92
N SER A 484 -13.98 -10.38 20.76
CA SER A 484 -13.65 -8.97 21.02
C SER A 484 -13.48 -8.68 22.52
N PHE A 485 -12.45 -7.91 22.85
CA PHE A 485 -12.22 -7.35 24.18
C PHE A 485 -13.37 -6.42 24.59
N SER A 486 -13.81 -5.52 23.73
CA SER A 486 -14.93 -4.58 23.98
C SER A 486 -16.26 -5.28 24.25
N LYS A 487 -16.52 -6.42 23.57
CA LYS A 487 -17.71 -7.25 23.84
C LYS A 487 -17.53 -8.13 25.08
N PHE A 488 -16.31 -8.56 25.39
CA PHE A 488 -16.01 -9.41 26.54
C PHE A 488 -15.96 -8.66 27.87
N ALA A 489 -15.41 -7.45 27.90
CA ALA A 489 -15.23 -6.62 29.10
C ALA A 489 -16.48 -6.50 30.00
N PRO A 490 -17.70 -6.24 29.49
CA PRO A 490 -18.89 -6.15 30.35
C PRO A 490 -19.37 -7.50 30.91
N LEU A 491 -18.74 -8.63 30.57
CA LEU A 491 -19.09 -9.97 31.06
C LEU A 491 -18.32 -10.40 32.31
N VAL A 492 -17.31 -9.62 32.73
CA VAL A 492 -16.52 -9.90 33.94
C VAL A 492 -16.97 -9.03 35.10
N ALA A 493 -16.63 -9.43 36.34
CA ALA A 493 -17.02 -8.71 37.55
C ALA A 493 -16.26 -7.39 37.73
N ASP A 494 -14.97 -7.37 37.39
CA ASP A 494 -14.09 -6.22 37.51
C ASP A 494 -12.89 -6.29 36.53
N SER A 495 -12.10 -5.21 36.48
CA SER A 495 -10.95 -5.12 35.58
C SER A 495 -9.84 -6.12 35.94
N ALA A 496 -9.75 -6.55 37.20
CA ALA A 496 -8.76 -7.55 37.61
C ALA A 496 -9.11 -8.93 37.04
N GLU A 497 -10.40 -9.30 37.02
CA GLU A 497 -10.86 -10.49 36.31
C GLU A 497 -10.60 -10.37 34.79
N PHE A 498 -10.82 -9.21 34.18
CA PHE A 498 -10.49 -8.99 32.77
C PHE A 498 -9.00 -9.23 32.49
N HIS A 499 -8.13 -8.59 33.28
CA HIS A 499 -6.67 -8.73 33.18
C HIS A 499 -6.23 -10.19 33.27
N ALA A 500 -6.75 -10.91 34.28
CA ALA A 500 -6.44 -12.33 34.48
C ALA A 500 -6.91 -13.22 33.32
N ARG A 501 -8.09 -12.94 32.75
CA ARG A 501 -8.67 -13.77 31.69
C ARG A 501 -8.18 -13.43 30.29
N GLN A 502 -7.71 -12.21 30.04
CA GLN A 502 -7.25 -11.79 28.71
C GLN A 502 -5.73 -11.65 28.61
N GLY A 503 -4.98 -11.84 29.70
CA GLY A 503 -3.52 -11.75 29.71
C GLY A 503 -3.03 -10.32 29.57
N VAL A 504 -3.84 -9.36 30.01
CA VAL A 504 -3.56 -7.93 29.95
C VAL A 504 -2.89 -7.52 31.26
N PRO A 505 -1.73 -6.82 31.24
CA PRO A 505 -1.06 -6.44 32.47
C PRO A 505 -1.92 -5.57 33.40
N PRO A 506 -1.82 -5.78 34.73
CA PRO A 506 -2.43 -4.89 35.71
C PRO A 506 -1.94 -3.45 35.54
N GLY A 507 -2.87 -2.48 35.58
CA GLY A 507 -2.57 -1.05 35.45
C GLY A 507 -3.10 -0.39 34.17
N ILE A 508 -3.61 -1.17 33.22
CA ILE A 508 -4.40 -0.68 32.09
C ILE A 508 -5.85 -0.56 32.54
N ASP A 509 -6.46 0.62 32.43
CA ASP A 509 -7.88 0.80 32.74
C ASP A 509 -8.75 0.14 31.66
N ILE A 510 -9.85 -0.49 32.09
CA ILE A 510 -10.72 -1.29 31.22
C ILE A 510 -12.16 -0.80 31.36
N PRO A 511 -12.75 -0.24 30.29
CA PRO A 511 -14.16 0.13 30.29
C PRO A 511 -15.07 -1.11 30.40
N LEU A 512 -15.74 -1.27 31.55
CA LEU A 512 -16.70 -2.37 31.80
C LEU A 512 -18.15 -2.00 31.49
N GLU A 513 -18.38 -0.92 30.73
CA GLU A 513 -19.70 -0.34 30.49
C GLU A 513 -20.59 -1.23 29.60
N ALA A 514 -21.47 -2.01 30.21
CA ALA A 514 -22.42 -2.86 29.49
C ALA A 514 -23.29 -2.08 28.49
N ALA A 515 -23.75 -0.88 28.86
CA ALA A 515 -24.61 -0.04 28.02
C ALA A 515 -23.87 0.75 26.94
N ALA A 516 -22.53 0.85 26.99
CA ALA A 516 -21.76 1.52 25.95
C ALA A 516 -21.95 0.79 24.61
N ARG A 517 -22.00 1.53 23.51
CA ARG A 517 -22.03 0.95 22.16
C ARG A 517 -20.69 0.29 21.85
N LYS A 518 -20.70 -0.83 21.13
CA LYS A 518 -19.49 -1.51 20.64
C LYS A 518 -19.45 -1.45 19.11
N ALA A 519 -18.31 -1.07 18.54
CA ALA A 519 -18.09 -0.97 17.10
C ALA A 519 -16.96 -1.91 16.68
N VAL A 520 -17.24 -3.21 16.67
CA VAL A 520 -16.24 -4.26 16.39
C VAL A 520 -16.68 -5.18 15.25
N ASP A 521 -17.89 -5.01 14.73
CA ASP A 521 -18.40 -5.82 13.63
C ASP A 521 -17.80 -5.32 12.31
N GLY A 522 -17.31 -6.25 11.48
CA GLY A 522 -16.59 -5.93 10.24
C GLY A 522 -15.21 -5.31 10.47
N SER A 523 -14.71 -5.35 11.71
CA SER A 523 -13.38 -4.86 12.06
C SER A 523 -12.35 -5.97 11.92
N PHE A 524 -11.18 -5.63 11.37
CA PHE A 524 -10.07 -6.55 11.17
C PHE A 524 -8.77 -5.96 11.69
N LYS A 525 -7.85 -6.84 12.06
CA LYS A 525 -6.51 -6.49 12.55
C LYS A 525 -5.79 -5.65 11.51
N THR A 526 -5.25 -4.52 11.94
CA THR A 526 -4.38 -3.69 11.10
C THR A 526 -3.12 -4.48 10.75
N PRO A 527 -2.88 -4.82 9.47
CA PRO A 527 -1.70 -5.58 9.09
C PRO A 527 -0.44 -4.70 9.18
N SER A 528 0.72 -5.33 9.43
CA SER A 528 2.00 -4.66 9.24
C SER A 528 2.18 -4.31 7.76
N LEU A 529 2.75 -3.14 7.47
CA LEU A 529 3.11 -2.74 6.10
C LEU A 529 4.53 -3.19 5.70
N ARG A 530 5.24 -3.93 6.55
CA ARG A 530 6.55 -4.48 6.21
C ARG A 530 6.41 -5.58 5.15
N ASN A 531 7.25 -5.52 4.13
CA ASN A 531 7.22 -6.36 2.93
C ASN A 531 5.92 -6.29 2.10
N VAL A 532 5.09 -5.26 2.29
CA VAL A 532 3.77 -5.15 1.64
C VAL A 532 3.85 -5.10 0.11
N GLU A 533 5.00 -4.77 -0.46
CA GLU A 533 5.26 -4.89 -1.90
C GLU A 533 5.10 -6.33 -2.43
N LEU A 534 5.39 -7.34 -1.61
CA LEU A 534 5.49 -8.75 -2.01
C LEU A 534 4.31 -9.61 -1.55
N THR A 535 3.29 -9.02 -0.93
CA THR A 535 2.22 -9.76 -0.24
C THR A 535 0.83 -9.40 -0.76
N GLY A 536 0.72 -9.04 -2.04
CA GLY A 536 -0.57 -8.90 -2.71
C GLY A 536 -1.21 -10.27 -3.02
N PRO A 537 -2.52 -10.34 -3.31
CA PRO A 537 -3.47 -9.22 -3.32
C PRO A 537 -3.78 -8.72 -1.90
N TYR A 538 -4.36 -7.53 -1.80
CA TYR A 538 -4.45 -6.77 -0.54
C TYR A 538 -5.83 -6.80 0.11
N PHE A 539 -5.85 -6.45 1.40
CA PHE A 539 -6.97 -6.57 2.35
C PHE A 539 -7.32 -8.01 2.75
N HIS A 540 -8.18 -8.14 3.77
CA HIS A 540 -8.57 -9.45 4.32
C HIS A 540 -9.31 -10.35 3.32
N ASN A 541 -9.84 -9.77 2.24
CA ASN A 541 -10.51 -10.49 1.14
C ASN A 541 -9.67 -10.53 -0.16
N GLY A 542 -8.48 -9.93 -0.18
CA GLY A 542 -7.63 -9.91 -1.38
C GLY A 542 -8.26 -9.15 -2.56
N SER A 543 -8.99 -8.06 -2.32
CA SER A 543 -9.79 -7.35 -3.34
C SER A 543 -9.02 -6.37 -4.23
N GLU A 544 -7.76 -6.07 -3.89
CA GLU A 544 -6.92 -5.11 -4.61
C GLU A 544 -5.62 -5.75 -5.10
N ALA A 545 -5.18 -5.44 -6.32
CA ALA A 545 -4.00 -6.07 -6.92
C ALA A 545 -2.69 -5.31 -6.67
N THR A 546 -2.74 -3.98 -6.56
CA THR A 546 -1.54 -3.13 -6.41
C THR A 546 -1.62 -2.22 -5.19
N LEU A 547 -0.46 -1.78 -4.69
CA LEU A 547 -0.40 -0.78 -3.61
C LEU A 547 -1.08 0.54 -4.02
N ARG A 548 -1.06 0.87 -5.32
CA ARG A 548 -1.75 2.04 -5.85
C ARG A 548 -3.27 1.93 -5.76
N ASP A 549 -3.82 0.73 -5.94
CA ASP A 549 -5.25 0.47 -5.78
C ASP A 549 -5.67 0.61 -4.31
N VAL A 550 -4.83 0.15 -3.38
CA VAL A 550 -5.00 0.41 -1.93
C VAL A 550 -5.00 1.91 -1.64
N VAL A 551 -4.11 2.69 -2.26
CA VAL A 551 -4.12 4.16 -2.11
C VAL A 551 -5.39 4.77 -2.70
N LEU A 552 -5.92 4.28 -3.83
CA LEU A 552 -7.21 4.72 -4.38
C LEU A 552 -8.34 4.46 -3.38
N PHE A 553 -8.37 3.27 -2.77
CA PHE A 553 -9.35 2.91 -1.74
C PHE A 553 -9.43 3.95 -0.62
N TYR A 554 -8.28 4.31 -0.04
CA TYR A 554 -8.24 5.36 0.99
C TYR A 554 -8.47 6.76 0.43
N THR A 555 -8.12 7.05 -0.84
CA THR A 555 -8.38 8.34 -1.47
C THR A 555 -9.89 8.63 -1.53
N ARG A 556 -10.72 7.60 -1.78
CA ARG A 556 -12.19 7.71 -1.84
C ARG A 556 -12.91 7.54 -0.50
N GLY A 557 -12.22 7.10 0.56
CA GLY A 557 -12.80 6.90 1.89
C GLY A 557 -13.32 5.49 2.18
N GLY A 558 -12.93 4.51 1.36
CA GLY A 558 -13.45 3.13 1.41
C GLY A 558 -14.49 2.83 0.33
N ASN A 559 -14.96 1.59 0.27
CA ASN A 559 -15.98 1.16 -0.71
C ASN A 559 -17.40 1.24 -0.13
N PHE A 560 -17.57 0.85 1.13
CA PHE A 560 -18.88 0.68 1.79
C PHE A 560 -19.05 1.57 3.02
N ALA A 561 -18.52 2.80 2.97
CA ALA A 561 -18.52 3.69 4.13
C ALA A 561 -19.94 3.98 4.67
N ALA A 562 -20.91 4.21 3.78
CA ALA A 562 -22.29 4.50 4.16
C ALA A 562 -22.98 3.30 4.82
N GLU A 563 -22.80 2.10 4.26
CA GLU A 563 -23.39 0.86 4.80
C GLU A 563 -22.75 0.46 6.13
N ASN A 564 -21.46 0.71 6.27
CA ASN A 564 -20.71 0.39 7.49
C ASN A 564 -20.72 1.52 8.51
N ALA A 565 -21.43 2.63 8.31
CA ALA A 565 -21.30 3.84 9.13
C ALA A 565 -21.41 3.59 10.65
N ALA A 566 -22.15 2.56 11.06
CA ALA A 566 -22.29 2.16 12.46
C ALA A 566 -21.04 1.52 13.09
N ASN A 567 -20.15 0.94 12.28
CA ASN A 567 -18.91 0.30 12.74
C ASN A 567 -17.66 0.91 12.09
N LEU A 568 -17.82 1.76 11.06
CA LEU A 568 -16.73 2.33 10.28
C LEU A 568 -15.90 3.30 11.12
N ALA A 569 -14.62 2.97 11.29
CA ALA A 569 -13.66 3.88 11.87
C ALA A 569 -13.62 5.19 11.06
N LEU A 570 -13.28 6.31 11.70
CA LEU A 570 -13.17 7.59 10.99
C LEU A 570 -11.99 7.59 10.01
N ILE A 571 -12.25 7.08 8.82
CA ILE A 571 -11.36 7.13 7.68
C ILE A 571 -11.83 8.30 6.85
N PHE A 572 -11.22 9.45 7.10
CA PHE A 572 -11.40 10.58 6.21
C PHE A 572 -10.77 10.21 4.86
N PRO A 573 -11.48 10.42 3.74
CA PRO A 573 -10.86 10.31 2.42
C PRO A 573 -9.56 11.10 2.45
N ILE A 574 -8.49 10.52 1.89
CA ILE A 574 -7.22 11.22 1.72
C ILE A 574 -7.39 12.23 0.57
N GLY A 575 -8.34 13.15 0.69
CA GLY A 575 -8.91 13.92 -0.41
C GLY A 575 -7.92 14.88 -1.06
N HIS A 576 -6.83 15.22 -0.38
CA HIS A 576 -5.73 15.97 -0.98
C HIS A 576 -4.92 15.15 -2.01
N LEU A 577 -5.14 13.84 -2.10
CA LEU A 577 -4.59 12.96 -3.14
C LEU A 577 -5.55 12.76 -4.32
N LYS A 578 -6.83 13.15 -4.20
CA LYS A 578 -7.80 13.09 -5.30
C LYS A 578 -7.33 13.96 -6.46
N GLY A 579 -7.38 13.43 -7.68
CA GLY A 579 -6.84 14.03 -8.89
C GLY A 579 -5.31 14.09 -8.94
N LYS A 580 -4.59 13.42 -8.02
CA LYS A 580 -3.12 13.50 -7.91
C LYS A 580 -2.46 12.12 -8.04
N PRO A 581 -2.56 11.46 -9.21
CA PRO A 581 -1.97 10.14 -9.47
C PRO A 581 -0.48 10.07 -9.14
N HIS A 582 0.22 11.19 -9.29
CA HIS A 582 1.62 11.31 -8.91
C HIS A 582 1.87 11.13 -7.40
N ARG A 583 1.14 11.87 -6.55
CA ARG A 583 1.31 11.80 -5.08
C ARG A 583 0.86 10.46 -4.54
N GLN A 584 -0.15 9.88 -5.16
CA GLN A 584 -0.60 8.53 -4.82
C GLN A 584 0.47 7.48 -5.15
N ARG A 585 1.18 7.63 -6.28
CA ARG A 585 2.38 6.84 -6.60
C ARG A 585 3.52 7.08 -5.61
N LEU A 586 3.74 8.30 -5.12
CA LEU A 586 4.76 8.57 -4.09
C LEU A 586 4.43 7.83 -2.78
N LEU A 587 3.17 7.83 -2.36
CA LEU A 587 2.74 7.08 -1.18
C LEU A 587 2.95 5.56 -1.37
N ALA A 588 2.57 5.03 -2.54
CA ALA A 588 2.86 3.64 -2.89
C ALA A 588 4.37 3.35 -2.94
N ALA A 589 5.18 4.29 -3.43
CA ALA A 589 6.63 4.17 -3.49
C ALA A 589 7.22 4.04 -2.09
N PHE A 590 6.78 4.85 -1.12
CA PHE A 590 7.22 4.70 0.27
C PHE A 590 6.96 3.30 0.82
N MET A 591 5.80 2.70 0.56
CA MET A 591 5.49 1.36 1.03
C MET A 591 6.46 0.29 0.50
N THR A 592 7.05 0.48 -0.70
CA THR A 592 8.14 -0.40 -1.19
C THR A 592 9.45 -0.26 -0.41
N ALA A 593 9.68 0.87 0.28
CA ALA A 593 10.84 1.05 1.15
C ALA A 593 10.76 0.23 2.44
N LEU A 594 9.61 -0.41 2.71
CA LEU A 594 9.38 -1.28 3.86
C LEU A 594 9.64 -2.76 3.52
N THR A 595 10.21 -3.07 2.35
CA THR A 595 10.56 -4.42 1.93
C THR A 595 12.02 -4.72 2.24
N ASP A 596 12.27 -5.80 2.97
CA ASP A 596 13.62 -6.26 3.33
C ASP A 596 14.22 -7.09 2.20
N ASP A 597 15.46 -6.79 1.80
CA ASP A 597 16.13 -7.54 0.74
C ASP A 597 16.40 -9.00 1.13
N ARG A 598 16.54 -9.31 2.43
CA ARG A 598 16.64 -10.71 2.87
C ARG A 598 15.35 -11.46 2.58
N VAL A 599 14.18 -10.84 2.71
CA VAL A 599 12.90 -11.45 2.34
C VAL A 599 12.82 -11.61 0.82
N ARG A 600 13.11 -10.53 0.06
CA ARG A 600 13.06 -10.53 -1.40
C ARG A 600 13.93 -11.61 -2.03
N TYR A 601 15.12 -11.83 -1.47
CA TYR A 601 16.06 -12.83 -1.94
C TYR A 601 16.05 -14.12 -1.11
N GLN A 602 15.08 -14.31 -0.20
CA GLN A 602 14.92 -15.53 0.61
C GLN A 602 16.21 -15.92 1.37
N ARG A 603 16.95 -14.92 1.85
CA ARG A 603 18.17 -15.09 2.66
C ARG A 603 17.79 -15.38 4.10
N ALA A 604 18.70 -16.00 4.85
CA ALA A 604 18.48 -16.22 6.28
C ALA A 604 18.04 -14.94 7.01
N PRO A 605 17.02 -15.03 7.88
CA PRO A 605 16.37 -16.25 8.37
C PRO A 605 15.21 -16.79 7.50
N PHE A 606 15.00 -16.25 6.29
CA PHE A 606 13.91 -16.60 5.37
C PHE A 606 14.26 -17.70 4.36
N ASP A 607 15.41 -18.35 4.53
CA ASP A 607 15.81 -19.54 3.76
C ASP A 607 14.94 -20.75 4.13
N HIS A 608 14.76 -21.70 3.22
CA HIS A 608 13.75 -22.74 3.39
C HIS A 608 14.02 -24.07 2.67
N PRO A 609 13.44 -25.19 3.14
CA PRO A 609 13.34 -26.45 2.40
C PRO A 609 12.60 -26.31 1.06
N GLU A 610 12.81 -27.25 0.15
CA GLU A 610 12.02 -27.38 -1.08
C GLU A 610 10.53 -27.59 -0.75
N ILE A 611 9.63 -27.12 -1.61
CA ILE A 611 8.20 -27.42 -1.49
C ILE A 611 7.54 -27.52 -2.88
N PHE A 612 6.56 -28.41 -3.00
CA PHE A 612 5.68 -28.51 -4.16
C PHE A 612 4.29 -28.04 -3.74
N ILE A 613 3.85 -26.94 -4.33
CA ILE A 613 2.67 -26.20 -3.89
C ILE A 613 1.56 -26.44 -4.91
N PRO A 614 0.38 -26.96 -4.50
CA PRO A 614 -0.77 -27.03 -5.39
C PRO A 614 -1.11 -25.65 -5.96
N HIS A 615 -1.29 -25.57 -7.26
CA HIS A 615 -1.61 -24.36 -8.00
C HIS A 615 -2.81 -24.61 -8.92
N GLY A 616 -3.87 -25.11 -8.30
CA GLY A 616 -5.06 -25.57 -8.99
C GLY A 616 -4.87 -26.98 -9.56
N HIS A 617 -5.66 -27.27 -10.57
CA HIS A 617 -5.82 -28.59 -11.18
C HIS A 617 -5.62 -28.52 -12.69
N VAL A 618 -5.23 -29.63 -13.29
CA VAL A 618 -5.04 -29.77 -14.74
C VAL A 618 -6.33 -29.42 -15.47
N GLY A 619 -6.27 -28.36 -16.29
CA GLY A 619 -7.44 -27.76 -16.93
C GLY A 619 -7.70 -26.33 -16.45
N ASP A 620 -8.96 -25.92 -16.42
CA ASP A 620 -9.41 -24.56 -16.07
C ASP A 620 -10.76 -24.60 -15.32
N GLU A 621 -11.45 -23.46 -15.22
CA GLU A 621 -12.77 -23.33 -14.57
C GLU A 621 -13.93 -24.00 -15.33
N LEU A 622 -13.73 -24.37 -16.60
CA LEU A 622 -14.75 -25.01 -17.43
C LEU A 622 -14.56 -26.53 -17.49
N LEU A 623 -13.32 -27.01 -17.36
CA LEU A 623 -12.99 -28.42 -17.39
C LEU A 623 -11.78 -28.73 -16.49
N VAL A 624 -11.96 -29.64 -15.54
CA VAL A 624 -10.88 -30.20 -14.70
C VAL A 624 -10.69 -31.67 -15.01
N SER A 625 -9.43 -32.10 -15.13
CA SER A 625 -9.06 -33.51 -15.29
C SER A 625 -9.16 -34.23 -13.94
N ALA A 626 -9.80 -35.40 -13.95
CA ALA A 626 -9.88 -36.23 -12.76
C ALA A 626 -8.61 -37.10 -12.61
N ASP A 627 -8.00 -37.05 -11.44
CA ASP A 627 -6.97 -37.97 -11.02
C ASP A 627 -7.50 -39.42 -11.08
N PRO A 628 -6.78 -40.34 -11.75
CA PRO A 628 -7.28 -41.69 -12.01
C PRO A 628 -7.35 -42.57 -10.75
N THR A 629 -6.72 -42.17 -9.64
CA THR A 629 -6.71 -42.93 -8.39
C THR A 629 -7.80 -42.46 -7.42
N THR A 630 -8.04 -41.16 -7.32
CA THR A 630 -9.00 -40.59 -6.36
C THR A 630 -10.32 -40.18 -7.00
N GLY A 631 -10.34 -39.89 -8.30
CA GLY A 631 -11.49 -39.31 -9.01
C GLY A 631 -11.73 -37.82 -8.74
N ASN A 632 -10.90 -37.18 -7.91
CA ASN A 632 -10.92 -35.73 -7.70
C ASN A 632 -10.01 -35.02 -8.72
N GLY A 633 -9.90 -33.70 -8.67
CA GLY A 633 -9.03 -32.94 -9.56
C GLY A 633 -7.56 -33.38 -9.46
N GLU A 634 -6.91 -33.55 -10.61
CA GLU A 634 -5.47 -33.79 -10.70
C GLU A 634 -4.72 -32.47 -10.46
N ASP A 635 -3.94 -32.41 -9.38
CA ASP A 635 -3.20 -31.20 -9.00
C ASP A 635 -2.15 -30.78 -10.03
N GLU A 636 -2.09 -29.48 -10.32
CA GLU A 636 -0.91 -28.84 -10.90
C GLU A 636 -0.03 -28.27 -9.78
N PHE A 637 1.30 -28.37 -9.91
CA PHE A 637 2.22 -27.95 -8.86
C PHE A 637 3.14 -26.81 -9.30
N LEU A 638 3.29 -25.81 -8.43
CA LEU A 638 4.44 -24.91 -8.43
C LEU A 638 5.58 -25.56 -7.64
N HIS A 639 6.77 -25.62 -8.24
CA HIS A 639 7.97 -26.12 -7.58
C HIS A 639 8.81 -24.97 -7.05
N LEU A 640 8.99 -24.93 -5.73
CA LEU A 640 9.94 -24.04 -5.08
C LEU A 640 11.15 -24.86 -4.63
N PRO A 641 12.36 -24.60 -5.18
CA PRO A 641 13.56 -25.33 -4.79
C PRO A 641 13.96 -25.00 -3.35
N ALA A 642 14.75 -25.88 -2.72
CA ALA A 642 15.38 -25.57 -1.44
C ALA A 642 16.34 -24.38 -1.60
N VAL A 643 16.32 -23.47 -0.63
CA VAL A 643 17.16 -22.26 -0.59
C VAL A 643 17.97 -22.29 0.69
N GLY A 644 19.29 -22.20 0.58
CA GLY A 644 20.20 -22.07 1.73
C GLY A 644 20.32 -20.65 2.26
N ALA A 645 21.08 -20.45 3.34
CA ALA A 645 21.18 -19.17 4.05
C ALA A 645 21.59 -17.96 3.18
N ALA A 646 22.33 -18.18 2.09
CA ALA A 646 22.74 -17.14 1.15
C ALA A 646 21.60 -16.58 0.28
N GLY A 647 20.46 -17.27 0.26
CA GLY A 647 19.27 -16.91 -0.51
C GLY A 647 19.33 -17.29 -1.99
N SER A 648 18.28 -16.91 -2.70
CA SER A 648 18.11 -17.03 -4.15
C SER A 648 18.77 -15.85 -4.87
N ALA A 649 19.30 -16.12 -6.08
CA ALA A 649 19.73 -15.07 -7.00
C ALA A 649 18.55 -14.36 -7.68
N THR A 650 17.40 -15.02 -7.75
CA THR A 650 16.17 -14.49 -8.34
C THR A 650 15.31 -13.89 -7.23
N PRO A 651 14.94 -12.60 -7.32
CA PRO A 651 14.07 -11.95 -6.34
C PRO A 651 12.63 -12.45 -6.48
N LEU A 652 11.90 -12.45 -5.37
CA LEU A 652 10.44 -12.53 -5.37
C LEU A 652 9.83 -11.36 -6.15
N THR A 653 8.72 -11.61 -6.85
CA THR A 653 8.01 -10.63 -7.68
C THR A 653 6.75 -10.15 -6.99
N THR A 654 6.21 -9.01 -7.41
CA THR A 654 4.89 -8.55 -6.96
C THR A 654 3.78 -9.49 -7.45
N PHE A 655 2.60 -9.41 -6.82
CA PHE A 655 1.42 -10.16 -7.24
C PHE A 655 1.10 -9.85 -8.72
N LEU A 656 0.85 -10.90 -9.51
CA LEU A 656 0.66 -10.85 -10.97
C LEU A 656 1.83 -10.19 -11.75
N GLY A 657 2.99 -9.95 -11.13
CA GLY A 657 4.09 -9.22 -11.73
C GLY A 657 3.79 -7.75 -12.05
N LEU A 658 2.78 -7.15 -11.40
CA LEU A 658 2.34 -5.78 -11.66
C LEU A 658 3.27 -4.73 -11.03
N ASP A 659 3.40 -3.55 -11.64
CA ASP A 659 4.02 -2.40 -10.97
C ASP A 659 3.20 -2.07 -9.71
N PRO A 660 3.78 -2.15 -8.49
CA PRO A 660 3.03 -1.86 -7.27
C PRO A 660 2.54 -0.40 -7.22
N LEU A 661 3.14 0.49 -8.01
CA LEU A 661 2.74 1.89 -8.15
C LEU A 661 1.61 2.09 -9.16
N GLY A 662 1.10 1.00 -9.77
CA GLY A 662 0.10 1.04 -10.82
C GLY A 662 0.66 1.56 -12.15
N PRO A 663 -0.19 1.75 -13.18
CA PRO A 663 0.24 2.25 -14.48
C PRO A 663 0.92 3.61 -14.35
N ALA A 664 1.93 3.86 -15.20
CA ALA A 664 2.59 5.17 -15.29
C ALA A 664 1.52 6.26 -15.44
N ALA A 665 1.61 7.30 -14.61
CA ALA A 665 0.68 8.43 -14.72
C ALA A 665 0.78 9.00 -16.15
N PRO A 666 -0.34 9.37 -16.80
CA PRO A 666 -0.29 9.97 -18.12
C PRO A 666 0.61 11.21 -18.12
N ASP A 667 1.35 11.38 -19.21
CA ASP A 667 2.47 12.30 -19.33
C ASP A 667 2.03 13.79 -19.38
N VAL A 668 2.63 14.57 -18.46
CA VAL A 668 3.15 15.96 -18.48
C VAL A 668 2.33 17.26 -18.53
N ASN A 669 1.04 17.34 -18.82
CA ASN A 669 0.46 18.68 -19.06
C ASN A 669 -0.14 19.44 -17.84
N ASP A 670 -0.41 18.77 -16.72
CA ASP A 670 -1.02 19.41 -15.53
C ASP A 670 -0.02 19.60 -14.38
N ARG A 671 1.27 19.36 -14.65
CA ARG A 671 2.31 19.27 -13.62
C ARG A 671 3.10 20.54 -13.39
N ILE A 672 2.87 21.61 -14.15
CA ILE A 672 3.71 22.79 -14.07
C ILE A 672 3.40 23.58 -12.80
N VAL A 673 4.37 23.61 -11.87
CA VAL A 673 4.28 24.39 -10.63
C VAL A 673 4.77 25.83 -10.86
N LEU A 674 5.82 26.00 -11.65
CA LEU A 674 6.39 27.30 -11.99
C LEU A 674 6.53 27.42 -13.50
N PHE A 675 5.76 28.33 -14.10
CA PHE A 675 5.84 28.64 -15.52
C PHE A 675 6.20 30.11 -15.73
N ALA A 676 7.31 30.39 -16.40
CA ALA A 676 7.64 31.75 -16.83
C ALA A 676 7.74 31.85 -18.35
N THR A 677 7.20 32.92 -18.93
CA THR A 677 7.42 33.20 -20.35
C THR A 677 8.80 33.80 -20.64
N ASN A 678 9.47 34.40 -19.64
CA ASN A 678 10.78 35.04 -19.77
C ASN A 678 11.85 34.50 -18.80
N SER A 679 11.67 34.59 -17.47
CA SER A 679 12.72 34.13 -16.53
C SER A 679 12.26 33.70 -15.13
N ILE A 680 12.95 32.71 -14.54
CA ILE A 680 12.75 32.23 -13.17
C ILE A 680 14.05 32.37 -12.37
N LYS A 681 13.94 32.84 -11.13
CA LYS A 681 15.05 32.96 -10.18
C LYS A 681 14.72 32.29 -8.85
N LEU A 682 15.28 31.10 -8.62
CA LEU A 682 15.21 30.39 -7.35
C LEU A 682 16.40 30.80 -6.47
N ARG A 683 16.14 31.49 -5.37
CA ARG A 683 17.22 31.94 -4.46
C ARG A 683 17.64 30.84 -3.49
N GLN A 684 18.69 31.13 -2.72
CA GLN A 684 19.30 30.18 -1.81
C GLN A 684 18.26 29.49 -0.89
N GLY A 685 18.33 28.16 -0.82
CA GLY A 685 17.54 27.36 0.11
C GLY A 685 16.07 27.20 -0.25
N VAL A 686 15.65 27.58 -1.46
CA VAL A 686 14.29 27.28 -1.95
C VAL A 686 14.09 25.77 -2.05
N ASP A 687 12.93 25.29 -1.64
CA ASP A 687 12.52 23.89 -1.66
C ASP A 687 11.27 23.77 -2.55
N VAL A 688 11.43 23.23 -3.76
CA VAL A 688 10.30 22.92 -4.65
C VAL A 688 9.98 21.44 -4.48
N ARG A 689 8.79 21.16 -3.95
CA ARG A 689 8.39 19.82 -3.48
C ARG A 689 7.79 18.96 -4.58
N ASP A 690 7.07 19.55 -5.52
CA ASP A 690 6.37 18.86 -6.60
C ASP A 690 6.19 19.78 -7.82
N GLY A 691 6.02 19.19 -9.00
CA GLY A 691 5.72 19.85 -10.26
C GLY A 691 6.92 20.31 -11.10
N ASP A 692 6.65 20.59 -12.37
CA ASP A 692 7.59 20.99 -13.40
C ASP A 692 7.92 22.48 -13.32
N ILE A 693 9.17 22.81 -13.63
CA ILE A 693 9.67 24.18 -13.68
C ILE A 693 10.04 24.48 -15.12
N VAL A 694 9.29 25.38 -15.75
CA VAL A 694 9.38 25.64 -17.18
C VAL A 694 9.61 27.11 -17.45
N VAL A 695 10.65 27.43 -18.22
CA VAL A 695 10.84 28.74 -18.82
C VAL A 695 10.69 28.63 -20.33
N ASN A 696 9.64 29.26 -20.85
CA ASN A 696 9.19 29.07 -22.23
C ASN A 696 10.05 29.82 -23.27
N ASP A 697 10.72 30.90 -22.86
CA ASP A 697 11.58 31.76 -23.70
C ASP A 697 10.87 32.29 -24.97
N VAL A 698 9.70 32.92 -24.77
CA VAL A 698 8.84 33.40 -25.88
C VAL A 698 9.32 34.75 -26.45
N ALA A 699 10.19 35.47 -25.75
CA ALA A 699 10.73 36.76 -26.18
C ALA A 699 12.12 37.04 -25.59
N PRO A 700 13.17 37.24 -26.42
CA PRO A 700 14.50 37.62 -25.94
C PRO A 700 14.45 38.96 -25.19
N GLY A 701 14.80 38.97 -23.90
CA GLY A 701 14.73 40.15 -23.03
C GLY A 701 15.73 40.14 -21.88
N ALA A 702 15.67 41.17 -21.02
CA ALA A 702 16.40 41.17 -19.76
C ALA A 702 15.84 40.07 -18.84
N THR A 703 16.72 39.31 -18.19
CA THR A 703 16.35 38.20 -17.30
C THR A 703 16.63 38.55 -15.84
N LEU A 704 15.94 37.90 -14.89
CA LEU A 704 16.12 38.11 -13.45
C LEU A 704 17.54 37.75 -12.95
N TYR A 705 18.27 36.96 -13.73
CA TYR A 705 19.69 36.66 -13.53
C TYR A 705 20.46 36.86 -14.84
N PRO A 706 21.48 37.74 -14.87
CA PRO A 706 22.20 38.04 -16.11
C PRO A 706 22.71 36.78 -16.83
N GLY A 707 22.27 36.60 -18.08
CA GLY A 707 22.73 35.52 -18.96
C GLY A 707 22.07 34.15 -18.74
N ALA A 708 21.03 34.05 -17.90
CA ALA A 708 20.25 32.82 -17.75
C ALA A 708 18.75 33.10 -17.58
N GLU A 709 17.92 32.31 -18.25
CA GLU A 709 16.47 32.29 -18.06
C GLU A 709 16.09 31.60 -16.74
N LEU A 710 16.87 30.60 -16.31
CA LEU A 710 16.65 29.90 -15.04
C LEU A 710 17.90 29.95 -14.15
N LEU A 711 17.78 30.56 -12.97
CA LEU A 711 18.78 30.44 -11.90
C LEU A 711 18.29 29.48 -10.83
N VAL A 712 19.08 28.43 -10.57
CA VAL A 712 18.97 27.55 -9.39
C VAL A 712 20.03 27.96 -8.37
N GLY A 713 19.60 28.59 -7.28
CA GLY A 713 20.44 29.12 -6.22
C GLY A 713 21.16 28.06 -5.37
N LYS A 714 22.00 28.51 -4.43
CA LYS A 714 22.73 27.60 -3.53
C LYS A 714 21.77 26.81 -2.63
N ARG A 715 21.99 25.52 -2.43
CA ARG A 715 21.14 24.68 -1.56
C ARG A 715 19.66 24.68 -1.96
N VAL A 716 19.36 24.89 -3.24
CA VAL A 716 18.00 24.71 -3.75
C VAL A 716 17.76 23.21 -3.96
N VAL A 717 16.56 22.75 -3.63
CA VAL A 717 16.12 21.37 -3.87
C VAL A 717 14.95 21.41 -4.85
N LEU A 718 15.07 20.65 -5.94
CA LEU A 718 14.03 20.49 -6.96
C LEU A 718 13.36 19.10 -6.85
N PRO A 719 12.12 18.93 -7.34
CA PRO A 719 11.41 17.66 -7.25
C PRO A 719 12.02 16.60 -8.18
N ILE A 720 11.82 15.31 -7.88
CA ILE A 720 12.55 14.17 -8.49
C ILE A 720 11.87 13.67 -9.75
N LEU A 721 10.54 13.64 -9.74
CA LEU A 721 9.76 13.07 -10.81
C LEU A 721 9.20 14.17 -11.70
N SER A 722 9.86 15.32 -11.78
CA SER A 722 9.44 16.48 -12.56
C SER A 722 10.47 16.83 -13.63
N ASN A 723 10.14 17.79 -14.48
CA ASN A 723 11.04 18.37 -15.46
C ASN A 723 11.49 19.78 -15.05
N THR A 724 12.78 20.05 -15.26
CA THR A 724 13.35 21.40 -15.23
C THR A 724 13.75 21.78 -16.64
N VAL A 725 12.99 22.70 -17.27
CA VAL A 725 13.10 23.01 -18.69
C VAL A 725 13.35 24.50 -18.89
N ALA A 726 14.50 24.86 -19.47
CA ALA A 726 14.79 26.24 -19.86
C ALA A 726 15.94 26.29 -20.87
N ASN A 727 15.98 27.33 -21.70
CA ASN A 727 17.04 27.53 -22.70
C ASN A 727 18.45 27.59 -22.06
N ARG A 728 18.70 28.54 -21.13
CA ARG A 728 19.96 28.67 -20.39
C ARG A 728 19.72 28.54 -18.88
N ILE A 729 20.37 27.56 -18.27
CA ILE A 729 20.27 27.23 -16.84
C ILE A 729 21.60 27.51 -16.13
N VAL A 730 21.54 28.19 -14.99
CA VAL A 730 22.69 28.34 -14.08
C VAL A 730 22.37 27.68 -12.73
N VAL A 731 23.19 26.71 -12.33
CA VAL A 731 23.06 25.99 -11.05
C VAL A 731 24.22 26.35 -10.12
N LYS A 732 23.90 26.82 -8.91
CA LYS A 732 24.90 27.20 -7.90
C LYS A 732 25.24 26.03 -6.97
N ALA A 733 26.32 26.22 -6.21
CA ALA A 733 26.87 25.23 -5.28
C ALA A 733 25.81 24.60 -4.36
N ASP A 734 25.93 23.29 -4.16
CA ASP A 734 25.16 22.47 -3.22
C ASP A 734 23.64 22.41 -3.52
N ALA A 735 23.23 22.79 -4.74
CA ALA A 735 21.87 22.54 -5.21
C ALA A 735 21.68 21.06 -5.55
N VAL A 736 20.47 20.53 -5.35
CA VAL A 736 20.10 19.15 -5.63
C VAL A 736 18.97 19.14 -6.64
N ILE A 737 19.26 18.62 -7.84
CA ILE A 737 18.32 18.48 -8.95
C ILE A 737 18.21 17.00 -9.32
N PRO A 738 17.28 16.28 -8.69
CA PRO A 738 17.02 14.88 -9.00
C PRO A 738 16.08 14.70 -10.21
N SER A 739 15.42 15.77 -10.65
CA SER A 739 14.55 15.81 -11.85
C SER A 739 15.32 15.76 -13.16
N THR A 740 14.62 15.35 -14.23
CA THR A 740 15.09 15.51 -15.60
C THR A 740 15.34 17.00 -15.90
N ILE A 741 16.49 17.31 -16.51
CA ILE A 741 16.90 18.67 -16.87
C ILE A 741 17.03 18.77 -18.39
N ILE A 742 16.31 19.69 -19.01
CA ILE A 742 16.29 19.87 -20.46
C ILE A 742 16.69 21.30 -20.80
N TYR A 743 17.74 21.44 -21.61
CA TYR A 743 18.38 22.73 -21.85
C TYR A 743 19.12 22.83 -23.19
N ASN A 744 19.46 24.05 -23.61
CA ASN A 744 20.45 24.28 -24.66
C ASN A 744 21.82 24.70 -24.08
N SER A 745 21.84 25.34 -22.90
CA SER A 745 23.06 25.70 -22.18
C SER A 745 22.90 25.50 -20.67
N LEU A 746 23.79 24.71 -20.05
CA LEU A 746 23.83 24.49 -18.60
C LEU A 746 25.19 24.89 -18.02
N ASN A 747 25.18 25.72 -16.98
CA ASN A 747 26.37 26.09 -16.19
C ASN A 747 26.14 25.72 -14.71
N ALA A 748 26.73 24.60 -14.27
CA ALA A 748 26.60 24.09 -12.92
C ALA A 748 27.89 24.18 -12.11
N ALA A 749 27.78 24.57 -10.84
CA ALA A 749 28.90 24.51 -9.90
C ALA A 749 29.28 23.07 -9.59
N GLY A 750 30.58 22.79 -9.39
CA GLY A 750 31.09 21.42 -9.19
C GLY A 750 30.59 20.70 -7.92
N SER A 751 29.99 21.41 -6.95
CA SER A 751 29.35 20.80 -5.77
C SER A 751 27.83 20.63 -5.90
N ALA A 752 27.24 20.94 -7.06
CA ALA A 752 25.83 20.67 -7.30
C ALA A 752 25.61 19.19 -7.65
N THR A 753 24.50 18.62 -7.19
CA THR A 753 24.10 17.24 -7.48
C THR A 753 23.03 17.23 -8.55
N LEU A 754 23.38 16.78 -9.76
CA LEU A 754 22.47 16.62 -10.89
C LEU A 754 22.20 15.12 -11.10
N ALA A 755 21.22 14.58 -10.39
CA ALA A 755 20.96 13.14 -10.38
C ALA A 755 19.95 12.69 -11.44
N GLY A 756 19.14 13.61 -11.98
CA GLY A 756 18.17 13.30 -13.03
C GLY A 756 18.78 13.29 -14.45
N ALA A 757 18.02 12.74 -15.39
CA ALA A 757 18.44 12.60 -16.78
C ALA A 757 18.62 13.97 -17.45
N GLN A 758 19.58 14.10 -18.37
CA GLN A 758 19.86 15.37 -19.05
C GLN A 758 19.53 15.28 -20.54
N GLY A 759 18.69 16.21 -21.03
CA GLY A 759 18.33 16.36 -22.44
C GLY A 759 18.89 17.65 -23.03
N THR A 760 19.42 17.59 -24.25
CA THR A 760 19.90 18.78 -25.00
C THR A 760 19.22 18.90 -26.35
N SER A 761 19.25 20.08 -26.99
CA SER A 761 18.50 20.43 -28.22
C SER A 761 17.02 20.78 -27.96
N LEU A 762 16.79 21.60 -26.93
CA LEU A 762 15.47 22.11 -26.58
C LEU A 762 14.94 23.06 -27.67
N SER A 763 13.81 22.69 -28.28
CA SER A 763 13.07 23.57 -29.20
C SER A 763 12.38 24.69 -28.42
N LEU A 764 12.41 25.91 -28.95
CA LEU A 764 11.81 27.10 -28.35
C LEU A 764 10.75 27.69 -29.31
N PRO A 765 9.63 28.23 -28.79
CA PRO A 765 9.22 28.20 -27.38
C PRO A 765 8.95 26.78 -26.89
N VAL A 766 9.25 26.48 -25.62
CA VAL A 766 9.03 25.15 -25.02
C VAL A 766 7.59 24.65 -25.21
N ILE A 767 6.62 25.57 -25.14
CA ILE A 767 5.19 25.40 -25.34
C ILE A 767 4.70 26.46 -26.35
N SER A 768 4.15 26.04 -27.49
CA SER A 768 3.68 26.91 -28.57
C SER A 768 2.30 27.50 -28.30
N THR A 769 2.04 28.79 -28.54
CA THR A 769 0.68 29.34 -28.52
C THR A 769 -0.16 28.75 -29.67
N PRO A 770 -1.35 28.19 -29.43
CA PRO A 770 -2.30 28.48 -28.34
C PRO A 770 -2.21 27.62 -27.06
N ALA A 771 -1.16 26.82 -26.82
CA ALA A 771 -1.06 25.86 -25.71
C ALA A 771 -0.83 26.45 -24.30
N LEU A 772 -1.03 27.75 -24.07
CA LEU A 772 -1.07 28.32 -22.72
C LEU A 772 -2.50 28.30 -22.17
N PRO A 773 -2.68 28.16 -20.85
CA PRO A 773 -3.99 28.30 -20.22
C PRO A 773 -4.65 29.63 -20.61
N PRO A 774 -5.98 29.69 -20.79
CA PRO A 774 -6.66 30.94 -21.11
C PRO A 774 -6.52 31.94 -19.96
N PHE A 775 -6.13 33.18 -20.27
CA PHE A 775 -6.12 34.25 -19.27
C PHE A 775 -7.50 34.91 -19.17
N HIS A 776 -8.07 34.96 -17.98
CA HIS A 776 -9.38 35.57 -17.75
C HIS A 776 -9.23 37.00 -17.20
N SER A 777 -9.59 38.00 -18.00
CA SER A 777 -9.65 39.40 -17.56
C SER A 777 -11.02 39.77 -17.01
N GLY A 778 -11.05 40.70 -16.05
CA GLY A 778 -12.27 41.27 -15.45
C GLY A 778 -12.39 42.77 -15.66
N THR A 779 -13.62 43.29 -15.69
CA THR A 779 -13.86 44.75 -15.62
C THR A 779 -14.13 45.11 -14.16
N PRO A 780 -13.23 45.87 -13.49
CA PRO A 780 -13.41 46.20 -12.08
C PRO A 780 -14.57 47.18 -11.87
N GLY A 781 -15.19 47.09 -10.69
CA GLY A 781 -16.21 48.03 -10.26
C GLY A 781 -15.63 49.38 -9.81
N THR A 782 -16.50 50.25 -9.30
CA THR A 782 -16.13 51.55 -8.72
C THR A 782 -16.13 51.57 -7.21
N THR A 783 -16.63 50.52 -6.55
CA THR A 783 -16.78 50.45 -5.10
C THR A 783 -15.53 49.87 -4.46
N ASP A 784 -14.80 50.70 -3.71
CA ASP A 784 -13.63 50.26 -2.96
C ASP A 784 -14.05 49.56 -1.65
N ILE A 785 -13.31 48.53 -1.26
CA ILE A 785 -13.45 47.82 0.01
C ILE A 785 -12.22 48.11 0.85
N SER A 786 -12.42 48.58 2.08
CA SER A 786 -11.34 48.76 3.04
C SER A 786 -11.70 48.13 4.36
N ILE A 787 -10.99 47.06 4.72
CA ILE A 787 -11.13 46.38 6.01
C ILE A 787 -10.06 46.95 6.94
N PRO A 788 -10.43 47.55 8.08
CA PRO A 788 -9.46 48.06 9.04
C PRO A 788 -8.68 46.91 9.69
N ASP A 789 -7.56 47.24 10.34
CA ASP A 789 -6.78 46.26 11.09
C ASP A 789 -7.66 45.44 12.06
N PHE A 790 -7.43 44.13 12.10
CA PHE A 790 -8.21 43.14 12.86
C PHE A 790 -9.71 43.06 12.53
N GLY A 791 -10.17 43.77 11.49
CA GLY A 791 -11.55 43.66 11.00
C GLY A 791 -11.81 42.32 10.31
N THR A 792 -13.07 41.91 10.24
CA THR A 792 -13.50 40.77 9.43
C THR A 792 -14.64 41.20 8.52
N MET A 793 -14.62 40.77 7.26
CA MET A 793 -15.68 41.03 6.28
C MET A 793 -15.86 39.83 5.36
N THR A 794 -17.10 39.56 4.96
CA THR A 794 -17.44 38.58 3.92
C THR A 794 -17.96 39.33 2.69
N ILE A 795 -17.56 38.91 1.50
CA ILE A 795 -17.99 39.49 0.23
C ILE A 795 -18.56 38.42 -0.70
N THR A 796 -19.62 38.78 -1.40
CA THR A 796 -20.26 37.94 -2.42
C THR A 796 -19.58 38.16 -3.79
N PRO A 797 -19.69 37.25 -4.76
CA PRO A 797 -19.14 37.46 -6.11
C PRO A 797 -19.62 38.77 -6.75
N GLY A 798 -18.73 39.48 -7.47
CA GLY A 798 -19.07 40.77 -8.07
C GLY A 798 -17.88 41.64 -8.48
N ASP A 799 -18.20 42.88 -8.88
CA ASP A 799 -17.25 43.87 -9.41
C ASP A 799 -16.90 44.93 -8.36
N TYR A 800 -15.61 45.03 -8.02
CA TYR A 800 -15.09 45.94 -7.00
C TYR A 800 -13.98 46.85 -7.55
N GLY A 801 -13.82 48.01 -6.92
CA GLY A 801 -12.68 48.90 -7.12
C GLY A 801 -11.45 48.34 -6.43
N ASP A 802 -10.82 49.14 -5.58
CA ASP A 802 -9.65 48.71 -4.81
C ASP A 802 -10.08 47.97 -3.53
N ILE A 803 -9.48 46.81 -3.28
CA ILE A 803 -9.65 46.06 -2.03
C ILE A 803 -8.39 46.23 -1.17
N TYR A 804 -8.57 46.82 0.00
CA TYR A 804 -7.58 46.95 1.06
C TYR A 804 -7.97 46.09 2.26
N VAL A 805 -7.07 45.21 2.67
CA VAL A 805 -7.21 44.38 3.87
C VAL A 805 -6.11 44.76 4.84
N GLY A 806 -6.51 45.36 5.96
CA GLY A 806 -5.62 45.77 7.03
C GLY A 806 -4.85 44.60 7.64
N TYR A 807 -3.91 44.94 8.50
CA TYR A 807 -3.11 43.98 9.21
C TYR A 807 -3.96 43.23 10.27
N GLY A 808 -3.77 41.92 10.45
CA GLY A 808 -4.58 41.13 11.37
C GLY A 808 -6.03 40.92 10.91
N ALA A 809 -6.42 41.50 9.78
CA ALA A 809 -7.78 41.49 9.26
C ALA A 809 -8.06 40.24 8.42
N ARG A 810 -9.34 39.88 8.30
CA ARG A 810 -9.83 38.72 7.56
C ARG A 810 -10.85 39.14 6.51
N LEU A 811 -10.66 38.68 5.27
CA LEU A 811 -11.64 38.80 4.20
C LEU A 811 -12.10 37.40 3.75
N ASP A 812 -13.38 37.11 3.90
CA ASP A 812 -14.02 35.87 3.45
C ASP A 812 -14.66 36.06 2.07
N PHE A 813 -14.38 35.13 1.15
CA PHE A 813 -14.97 35.05 -0.18
C PHE A 813 -15.99 33.90 -0.21
N GLU A 814 -17.18 34.21 -0.68
CA GLU A 814 -18.14 33.20 -1.14
C GLU A 814 -17.68 32.58 -2.48
N PRO A 815 -18.14 31.37 -2.83
CA PRO A 815 -17.80 30.77 -4.13
C PRO A 815 -18.27 31.64 -5.31
N GLY A 816 -17.38 31.91 -6.27
CA GLY A 816 -17.72 32.61 -7.52
C GLY A 816 -16.62 33.51 -8.08
N THR A 817 -16.99 34.42 -8.98
CA THR A 817 -16.05 35.27 -9.72
C THR A 817 -16.03 36.71 -9.18
N TYR A 818 -14.83 37.26 -9.03
CA TYR A 818 -14.58 38.60 -8.49
C TYR A 818 -13.74 39.41 -9.47
N ASN A 819 -14.24 40.56 -9.93
CA ASN A 819 -13.48 41.48 -10.78
C ASN A 819 -13.04 42.68 -9.95
N ILE A 820 -11.74 42.84 -9.70
CA ILE A 820 -11.21 43.84 -8.76
C ILE A 820 -10.12 44.70 -9.41
N ARG A 821 -10.00 45.97 -9.02
CA ARG A 821 -8.97 46.87 -9.58
C ARG A 821 -7.59 46.53 -9.00
N ASN A 822 -7.42 46.73 -7.70
CA ASN A 822 -6.22 46.34 -6.95
C ASN A 822 -6.58 45.51 -5.73
N LEU A 823 -5.68 44.61 -5.34
CA LEU A 823 -5.75 43.85 -4.08
C LEU A 823 -4.52 44.15 -3.24
N THR A 824 -4.70 44.70 -2.04
CA THR A 824 -3.61 44.98 -1.10
C THR A 824 -3.95 44.41 0.27
N VAL A 825 -3.05 43.59 0.83
CA VAL A 825 -3.28 42.86 2.09
C VAL A 825 -2.09 42.99 3.03
N GLY A 826 -2.31 43.40 4.28
CA GLY A 826 -1.31 43.31 5.36
C GLY A 826 -0.03 44.13 5.15
N PHE A 827 -0.12 45.31 4.56
CA PHE A 827 1.05 46.14 4.19
C PHE A 827 1.55 47.10 5.30
N ASP A 828 0.78 47.30 6.38
CA ASP A 828 1.13 48.20 7.49
C ASP A 828 1.97 47.55 8.61
N PHE A 829 2.65 48.38 9.42
CA PHE A 829 3.72 48.03 10.38
C PHE A 829 3.34 47.11 11.59
N GLY A 830 2.28 46.31 11.51
CA GLY A 830 1.79 45.41 12.58
C GLY A 830 2.51 44.03 12.71
N SER A 831 2.13 43.25 13.75
CA SER A 831 2.79 42.02 14.25
C SER A 831 1.91 40.73 14.39
N GLY A 832 1.50 40.09 13.28
CA GLY A 832 0.39 39.12 13.21
C GLY A 832 -0.23 38.97 11.80
N TRP A 833 -1.28 38.16 11.66
CA TRP A 833 -1.66 37.56 10.38
C TRP A 833 -2.92 38.17 9.76
N ALA A 834 -2.81 38.68 8.54
CA ALA A 834 -4.00 38.98 7.72
C ALA A 834 -4.40 37.73 6.92
N SER A 835 -5.69 37.55 6.62
CA SER A 835 -6.19 36.34 5.97
C SER A 835 -7.16 36.66 4.83
N LEU A 836 -6.97 36.01 3.68
CA LEU A 836 -7.99 35.85 2.64
C LEU A 836 -8.51 34.41 2.69
N VAL A 837 -9.80 34.26 2.90
CA VAL A 837 -10.41 32.95 3.20
C VAL A 837 -11.44 32.64 2.15
N PHE A 838 -11.37 31.47 1.54
CA PHE A 838 -12.29 31.05 0.49
C PHE A 838 -13.18 29.92 0.98
N ASN A 839 -14.49 30.18 1.00
CA ASN A 839 -15.51 29.22 1.44
C ASN A 839 -16.04 28.35 0.28
N GLY A 840 -15.40 28.42 -0.89
CA GLY A 840 -15.80 27.73 -2.12
C GLY A 840 -14.82 28.02 -3.26
N PRO A 841 -14.93 27.33 -4.42
CA PRO A 841 -14.13 27.64 -5.60
C PRO A 841 -14.32 29.11 -6.02
N ALA A 842 -13.23 29.81 -6.31
CA ALA A 842 -13.28 31.23 -6.62
C ALA A 842 -12.25 31.65 -7.67
N GLU A 843 -12.68 32.58 -8.52
CA GLU A 843 -11.85 33.21 -9.55
C GLU A 843 -11.74 34.71 -9.29
N VAL A 844 -10.54 35.18 -8.95
CA VAL A 844 -10.26 36.59 -8.63
C VAL A 844 -9.47 37.22 -9.76
N ARG A 845 -10.13 38.09 -10.53
CA ARG A 845 -9.59 38.81 -11.68
C ARG A 845 -9.15 40.20 -11.26
N VAL A 846 -7.85 40.40 -11.10
CA VAL A 846 -7.22 41.65 -10.70
C VAL A 846 -6.77 42.43 -11.93
N ALA A 847 -7.39 43.58 -12.19
CA ALA A 847 -7.11 44.40 -13.37
C ALA A 847 -5.73 45.06 -13.34
N GLU A 848 -5.26 45.44 -12.14
CA GLU A 848 -3.96 46.09 -11.94
C GLU A 848 -3.05 45.20 -11.08
N ARG A 849 -2.95 45.45 -9.76
CA ARG A 849 -1.89 44.84 -8.94
C ARG A 849 -2.39 44.03 -7.76
N MET A 850 -1.64 42.98 -7.43
CA MET A 850 -1.83 42.15 -6.25
C MET A 850 -0.63 42.27 -5.31
N ASN A 851 -0.85 42.89 -4.16
CA ASN A 851 0.16 43.20 -3.15
C ASN A 851 -0.17 42.50 -1.83
N ILE A 852 0.41 41.32 -1.63
CA ILE A 852 0.32 40.56 -0.39
C ILE A 852 1.52 40.89 0.49
N GLY A 853 1.26 41.37 1.70
CA GLY A 853 2.23 41.70 2.72
C GLY A 853 2.89 40.47 3.36
N LYS A 854 3.57 40.68 4.49
CA LYS A 854 4.22 39.61 5.28
C LYS A 854 3.19 38.92 6.18
N ASN A 855 3.42 37.64 6.49
CA ASN A 855 2.54 36.83 7.36
C ASN A 855 1.06 36.88 6.92
N VAL A 856 0.79 36.66 5.64
CA VAL A 856 -0.57 36.59 5.12
C VAL A 856 -0.94 35.14 4.86
N PHE A 857 -2.14 34.74 5.24
CA PHE A 857 -2.74 33.47 4.84
C PHE A 857 -3.69 33.71 3.66
N VAL A 858 -3.62 32.87 2.64
CA VAL A 858 -4.60 32.80 1.54
C VAL A 858 -4.96 31.34 1.37
N GLY A 859 -6.23 30.98 1.48
CA GLY A 859 -6.66 29.58 1.39
C GLY A 859 -8.01 29.35 2.06
N ASN A 860 -8.28 28.13 2.50
CA ASN A 860 -9.45 27.82 3.32
C ASN A 860 -9.02 27.62 4.79
N LEU A 861 -9.56 28.42 5.72
CA LEU A 861 -9.23 28.33 7.15
C LEU A 861 -9.82 27.09 7.84
N PHE A 862 -10.75 26.36 7.20
CA PHE A 862 -11.46 25.21 7.78
C PHE A 862 -10.77 23.86 7.51
N ALA A 863 -9.45 23.83 7.34
CA ALA A 863 -8.70 22.58 7.29
C ALA A 863 -8.73 21.79 8.63
N GLU A 864 -9.28 22.37 9.70
CA GLU A 864 -9.31 21.77 11.04
C GLU A 864 -10.71 21.40 11.57
N ASN A 865 -11.84 21.81 10.94
CA ASN A 865 -13.20 21.41 11.38
C ASN A 865 -14.05 20.91 10.20
N PHE A 866 -14.35 19.61 10.23
CA PHE A 866 -14.81 18.76 9.12
C PHE A 866 -16.34 18.60 8.96
N GLU A 867 -17.16 19.54 9.43
CA GLU A 867 -18.62 19.43 9.26
C GLU A 867 -19.20 20.68 8.58
N LEU A 868 -19.87 20.45 7.45
CA LEU A 868 -20.53 21.39 6.51
C LEU A 868 -19.71 21.73 5.24
N GLY A 869 -19.79 20.87 4.23
CA GLY A 869 -19.77 21.29 2.81
C GLY A 869 -18.43 21.77 2.23
N GLY A 870 -17.43 20.88 2.17
CA GLY A 870 -16.40 20.81 1.12
C GLY A 870 -15.08 21.59 1.35
N PRO A 871 -13.90 20.93 1.43
CA PRO A 871 -12.62 21.63 1.48
C PRO A 871 -12.15 21.99 0.07
N VAL A 872 -12.24 23.28 -0.28
CA VAL A 872 -11.64 23.83 -1.50
C VAL A 872 -10.12 23.68 -1.42
N CYS A 873 -9.54 22.89 -2.34
CA CYS A 873 -8.09 22.81 -2.58
C CYS A 873 -7.53 24.15 -3.09
N ALA A 874 -6.20 24.32 -3.12
CA ALA A 874 -5.61 25.46 -3.82
C ALA A 874 -5.96 25.46 -5.32
N CYS A 875 -6.19 24.27 -5.91
CA CYS A 875 -6.69 24.09 -7.27
C CYS A 875 -8.05 24.75 -7.57
N GLY A 876 -8.84 25.04 -6.52
CA GLY A 876 -10.13 25.73 -6.62
C GLY A 876 -10.05 27.25 -6.46
N ILE A 877 -8.88 27.82 -6.16
CA ILE A 877 -8.68 29.26 -5.93
C ILE A 877 -7.71 29.80 -6.98
N VAL A 878 -8.16 30.73 -7.82
CA VAL A 878 -7.38 31.22 -8.96
C VAL A 878 -7.34 32.74 -8.99
N PHE A 879 -6.15 33.32 -9.06
CA PHE A 879 -5.92 34.75 -9.28
C PHE A 879 -5.41 35.01 -10.70
N TYR A 880 -6.17 35.76 -11.48
CA TYR A 880 -5.72 36.31 -12.77
C TYR A 880 -5.32 37.77 -12.59
N VAL A 881 -4.04 38.10 -12.76
CA VAL A 881 -3.50 39.44 -12.51
C VAL A 881 -2.99 40.06 -13.82
N ALA A 882 -3.70 41.07 -14.32
CA ALA A 882 -3.41 41.65 -15.63
C ALA A 882 -2.30 42.71 -15.62
N GLY A 883 -1.94 43.25 -14.45
CA GLY A 883 -1.00 44.38 -14.35
C GLY A 883 0.43 44.07 -14.75
N THR A 884 1.19 45.14 -14.94
CA THR A 884 2.61 45.15 -15.31
C THR A 884 3.48 45.63 -14.14
N ASN A 885 4.78 45.36 -14.21
CA ASN A 885 5.76 46.05 -13.37
C ASN A 885 5.77 47.55 -13.71
N GLY A 886 5.75 48.42 -12.70
CA GLY A 886 5.79 49.86 -12.91
C GLY A 886 4.75 50.34 -13.93
N VAL A 887 5.20 51.13 -14.91
CA VAL A 887 4.36 51.63 -16.01
C VAL A 887 4.80 51.04 -17.34
N SER A 888 6.09 50.74 -17.52
CA SER A 888 6.62 50.24 -18.79
C SER A 888 6.70 48.71 -18.85
N GLY A 889 6.53 48.03 -17.71
CA GLY A 889 6.72 46.59 -17.59
C GLY A 889 8.18 46.17 -17.41
N GLY A 890 9.14 47.09 -17.24
CA GLY A 890 10.55 46.74 -17.06
C GLY A 890 10.80 45.73 -15.92
N ILE A 891 11.81 44.86 -16.09
CA ILE A 891 12.08 43.76 -15.13
C ILE A 891 12.51 44.24 -13.73
N GLU A 892 13.08 45.45 -13.65
CA GLU A 892 13.49 46.09 -12.38
C GLU A 892 12.52 47.18 -11.92
N GLU A 893 11.41 47.43 -12.65
CA GLU A 893 10.46 48.46 -12.27
C GLU A 893 9.60 48.03 -11.08
N ASP A 894 9.39 48.96 -10.14
CA ASP A 894 8.50 48.79 -9.01
C ASP A 894 7.30 49.75 -9.13
N PRO A 895 6.13 49.37 -8.58
CA PRO A 895 5.86 48.09 -7.94
C PRO A 895 5.60 46.98 -8.98
N LEU A 896 5.85 45.73 -8.58
CA LEU A 896 5.64 44.53 -9.39
C LEU A 896 4.14 44.25 -9.62
N ALA A 897 3.85 43.41 -10.62
CA ALA A 897 2.49 42.94 -10.88
C ALA A 897 1.91 42.13 -9.71
N VAL A 898 2.70 41.18 -9.19
CA VAL A 898 2.33 40.39 -8.00
C VAL A 898 3.48 40.35 -7.01
N ARG A 899 3.18 40.67 -5.75
CA ARG A 899 4.10 40.53 -4.62
C ARG A 899 3.48 39.69 -3.53
N ILE A 900 4.18 38.64 -3.12
CA ILE A 900 3.92 37.87 -1.91
C ILE A 900 5.01 38.18 -0.90
N GLY A 901 4.62 38.65 0.28
CA GLY A 901 5.55 38.99 1.35
C GLY A 901 6.15 37.76 2.04
N ASN A 902 7.08 38.03 2.96
CA ASN A 902 7.80 36.97 3.66
C ASN A 902 6.87 36.22 4.63
N ARG A 903 7.13 34.91 4.83
CA ARG A 903 6.42 34.05 5.79
C ARG A 903 4.90 33.94 5.56
N SER A 904 4.44 34.30 4.37
CA SER A 904 3.05 34.13 3.99
C SER A 904 2.80 32.69 3.56
N ILE A 905 1.58 32.20 3.79
CA ILE A 905 1.10 30.89 3.36
C ILE A 905 0.05 31.14 2.28
N ILE A 906 0.28 30.63 1.07
CA ILE A 906 -0.59 30.86 -0.09
C ILE A 906 -1.03 29.51 -0.66
N GLU A 907 -2.31 29.21 -0.56
CA GLU A 907 -2.97 28.07 -1.17
C GLU A 907 -3.86 28.58 -2.31
N ALA A 908 -3.23 28.90 -3.44
CA ALA A 908 -3.91 29.43 -4.61
C ALA A 908 -3.04 29.36 -5.87
N ASN A 909 -3.71 29.32 -7.02
CA ASN A 909 -3.10 29.45 -8.34
C ASN A 909 -2.99 30.92 -8.74
N ILE A 910 -1.90 31.33 -9.37
CA ILE A 910 -1.69 32.72 -9.80
C ILE A 910 -1.21 32.77 -11.24
N TYR A 911 -1.92 33.52 -12.08
CA TYR A 911 -1.53 33.80 -13.46
C TYR A 911 -1.34 35.31 -13.68
N ALA A 912 -0.09 35.74 -13.86
CA ALA A 912 0.33 37.13 -14.09
C ALA A 912 1.16 37.28 -15.38
N PRO A 913 0.54 37.19 -16.58
CA PRO A 913 1.25 37.07 -17.86
C PRO A 913 2.10 38.31 -18.24
N ASN A 914 1.80 39.47 -17.64
CA ASN A 914 2.35 40.76 -18.08
C ASN A 914 3.46 41.32 -17.16
N GLY A 915 3.82 40.63 -16.08
CA GLY A 915 4.78 41.16 -15.10
C GLY A 915 5.43 40.09 -14.23
N THR A 916 6.10 40.57 -13.18
CA THR A 916 6.83 39.71 -12.24
C THR A 916 5.93 39.27 -11.09
N LEU A 917 5.95 37.96 -10.82
CA LEU A 917 5.47 37.35 -9.59
C LEU A 917 6.65 37.15 -8.63
N LYS A 918 6.59 37.76 -7.45
CA LYS A 918 7.62 37.61 -6.42
C LYS A 918 7.09 36.85 -5.21
N ILE A 919 7.75 35.73 -4.88
CA ILE A 919 7.46 34.92 -3.68
C ILE A 919 8.46 35.28 -2.58
N GLY A 920 7.95 35.63 -1.40
CA GLY A 920 8.74 36.15 -0.28
C GLY A 920 9.62 35.12 0.42
N LYS A 921 10.53 35.57 1.29
CA LYS A 921 11.42 34.68 2.05
C LYS A 921 10.61 33.85 3.04
N TYR A 922 10.91 32.57 3.17
CA TYR A 922 10.19 31.66 4.07
C TYR A 922 8.68 31.59 3.80
N ALA A 923 8.21 32.02 2.63
CA ALA A 923 6.82 31.81 2.24
C ALA A 923 6.60 30.33 1.90
N ASP A 924 5.42 29.82 2.19
CA ASP A 924 4.97 28.48 1.82
C ASP A 924 3.84 28.65 0.82
N VAL A 925 4.02 28.18 -0.41
CA VAL A 925 3.04 28.40 -1.49
C VAL A 925 2.70 27.09 -2.17
N THR A 926 1.40 26.84 -2.34
CA THR A 926 0.82 25.64 -2.94
C THR A 926 -0.10 26.08 -4.07
N GLY A 927 0.18 25.63 -5.29
CA GLY A 927 -0.56 26.00 -6.50
C GLY A 927 0.30 25.94 -7.74
N SER A 928 -0.22 26.40 -8.88
CA SER A 928 0.55 26.68 -10.08
C SER A 928 0.71 28.19 -10.28
N PHE A 929 1.95 28.58 -10.56
CA PHE A 929 2.36 29.97 -10.63
C PHE A 929 2.88 30.29 -12.04
N ILE A 930 2.05 31.00 -12.80
CA ILE A 930 2.33 31.39 -14.18
C ILE A 930 2.60 32.90 -14.21
N ALA A 931 3.75 33.32 -14.72
CA ALA A 931 4.03 34.75 -14.87
C ALA A 931 4.93 35.05 -16.06
N ARG A 932 5.19 36.33 -16.33
CA ARG A 932 6.30 36.69 -17.23
C ARG A 932 7.64 36.35 -16.59
N ASP A 933 7.83 36.79 -15.36
CA ASP A 933 9.02 36.53 -14.55
C ASP A 933 8.63 36.03 -13.15
N ILE A 934 9.39 35.08 -12.60
CA ILE A 934 9.17 34.57 -11.23
C ILE A 934 10.44 34.71 -10.39
N ASP A 935 10.39 35.49 -9.30
CA ASP A 935 11.49 35.61 -8.31
C ASP A 935 11.09 34.95 -6.99
N VAL A 936 11.66 33.78 -6.70
CA VAL A 936 11.41 33.03 -5.46
C VAL A 936 12.51 33.30 -4.46
N ALA A 937 12.17 33.99 -3.37
CA ALA A 937 13.15 34.43 -2.39
C ALA A 937 13.65 33.29 -1.48
N LYS A 938 14.67 33.59 -0.68
CA LYS A 938 15.41 32.57 0.10
C LYS A 938 14.49 31.77 1.03
N HIS A 939 14.71 30.46 1.07
CA HIS A 939 14.01 29.53 1.97
C HIS A 939 12.49 29.45 1.81
N ALA A 940 11.96 29.90 0.67
CA ALA A 940 10.56 29.64 0.34
C ALA A 940 10.36 28.17 -0.03
N VAL A 941 9.16 27.69 0.25
CA VAL A 941 8.67 26.36 -0.12
C VAL A 941 7.64 26.54 -1.24
N VAL A 942 7.70 25.70 -2.26
CA VAL A 942 6.76 25.69 -3.38
C VAL A 942 6.26 24.26 -3.58
N ASP A 943 4.95 24.05 -3.58
CA ASP A 943 4.29 22.75 -3.81
C ASP A 943 3.22 22.88 -4.92
N LEU A 944 2.90 21.78 -5.58
CA LEU A 944 1.99 21.75 -6.73
C LEU A 944 0.54 21.45 -6.30
N ASP A 945 -0.39 22.29 -6.75
CA ASP A 945 -1.83 22.02 -6.74
C ASP A 945 -2.51 22.83 -7.86
N SER A 946 -2.23 22.42 -9.10
CA SER A 946 -2.54 23.22 -10.30
C SER A 946 -4.04 23.29 -10.59
N HIS A 947 -4.48 24.48 -11.01
CA HIS A 947 -5.76 24.69 -11.70
C HIS A 947 -5.61 24.58 -13.23
N PHE A 948 -4.41 24.78 -13.75
CA PHE A 948 -4.17 25.03 -15.16
C PHE A 948 -3.83 23.76 -15.93
N GLU A 949 -4.50 23.60 -17.08
CA GLU A 949 -4.16 22.60 -18.12
C GLU A 949 -3.28 23.26 -19.20
N PHE A 950 -2.11 22.70 -19.48
CA PHE A 950 -1.21 23.17 -20.55
C PHE A 950 -1.37 22.27 -21.79
N GLY A 951 -1.10 22.78 -23.01
CA GLY A 951 -1.07 21.91 -24.20
C GLY A 951 0.23 21.11 -24.31
N GLU A 952 0.29 20.15 -25.24
CA GLU A 952 1.47 19.26 -25.42
C GLU A 952 2.79 20.04 -25.60
N PHE A 953 3.83 19.62 -24.87
CA PHE A 953 5.21 20.06 -25.10
C PHE A 953 5.60 19.81 -26.57
N LEU A 954 6.34 20.75 -27.19
CA LEU A 954 7.06 20.43 -28.42
C LEU A 954 8.03 19.26 -28.11
N PRO A 955 8.26 18.30 -29.03
CA PRO A 955 8.97 17.06 -28.73
C PRO A 955 10.28 17.32 -28.00
N LEU A 956 10.31 16.95 -26.72
CA LEU A 956 11.47 17.10 -25.86
C LEU A 956 12.52 16.06 -26.28
N PRO A 957 13.81 16.42 -26.38
CA PRO A 957 14.87 15.47 -26.67
C PRO A 957 14.88 14.35 -25.62
N LYS A 958 14.87 13.08 -26.06
CA LYS A 958 15.10 11.96 -25.15
C LYS A 958 16.47 12.14 -24.49
N ALA A 959 16.51 12.13 -23.17
CA ALA A 959 17.76 12.19 -22.43
C ALA A 959 18.62 10.96 -22.79
N GLY A 960 19.81 11.21 -23.37
CA GLY A 960 20.77 10.15 -23.71
C GLY A 960 21.23 10.06 -25.17
N SER A 961 21.52 11.17 -25.86
CA SER A 961 22.27 11.11 -27.12
C SER A 961 23.47 12.08 -27.13
N SER A 962 24.55 11.69 -26.45
CA SER A 962 25.90 12.11 -26.83
C SER A 962 26.57 10.92 -27.52
N GLY A 963 26.88 11.07 -28.80
CA GLY A 963 27.36 9.99 -29.65
C GLY A 963 28.71 9.42 -29.22
N SER A 964 28.75 8.10 -29.09
CA SER A 964 29.78 7.24 -29.67
C SER A 964 29.16 5.86 -29.90
N ASP A 965 29.17 5.41 -31.15
CA ASP A 965 28.75 4.07 -31.57
C ASP A 965 29.46 2.97 -30.76
N ASN A 966 28.66 2.07 -30.18
CA ASN A 966 28.77 0.59 -30.16
C ASN A 966 28.21 -0.02 -28.87
N ASP A 967 27.21 -0.90 -29.05
CA ASP A 967 26.65 -1.92 -28.15
C ASP A 967 26.02 -1.43 -26.82
N GLY A 968 24.78 -1.74 -26.44
CA GLY A 968 23.76 -2.67 -26.92
C GLY A 968 22.77 -2.82 -25.75
N VAL A 969 21.60 -2.19 -25.82
CA VAL A 969 20.54 -2.34 -24.80
C VAL A 969 19.45 -3.21 -25.40
N LEU A 970 19.24 -4.37 -24.78
CA LEU A 970 18.08 -5.23 -24.94
C LEU A 970 16.81 -4.47 -24.48
N ALA A 971 16.28 -3.61 -25.34
CA ALA A 971 14.84 -3.52 -25.48
C ALA A 971 14.44 -4.80 -26.20
N ASN A 972 13.60 -5.65 -25.59
CA ASN A 972 13.12 -6.87 -26.25
C ASN A 972 12.42 -6.48 -27.55
N ALA A 973 13.17 -6.55 -28.65
CA ALA A 973 12.64 -6.46 -29.99
C ALA A 973 11.61 -7.60 -30.13
N PRO A 974 10.47 -7.36 -30.79
CA PRO A 974 9.51 -8.42 -31.03
C PRO A 974 10.21 -9.60 -31.72
N ASN A 975 10.04 -10.82 -31.22
CA ASN A 975 10.73 -11.99 -31.77
C ASN A 975 10.05 -12.55 -33.02
N SER A 976 8.88 -12.01 -33.39
CA SER A 976 8.12 -12.45 -34.55
C SER A 976 7.36 -11.29 -35.20
N PHE A 977 6.97 -11.46 -36.46
CA PHE A 977 6.05 -10.53 -37.12
C PHE A 977 4.65 -10.74 -36.56
N GLU A 978 3.98 -9.66 -36.14
CA GLU A 978 2.63 -9.74 -35.58
C GLU A 978 1.74 -8.64 -36.15
N LEU A 979 0.50 -8.95 -36.51
CA LEU A 979 -0.55 -7.95 -36.73
C LEU A 979 -1.54 -8.05 -35.56
N HIS A 980 -1.85 -6.95 -34.88
CA HIS A 980 -2.84 -6.95 -33.80
C HIS A 980 -4.24 -6.59 -34.30
N GLN A 981 -5.25 -6.95 -33.52
CA GLN A 981 -6.63 -6.53 -33.73
C GLN A 981 -6.72 -5.01 -33.59
N ASN A 982 -7.40 -4.34 -34.53
CA ASN A 982 -7.56 -2.88 -34.50
C ASN A 982 -8.36 -2.46 -33.26
N PHE A 983 -8.02 -1.32 -32.66
CA PHE A 983 -8.72 -0.78 -31.49
C PHE A 983 -9.04 0.71 -31.69
N PRO A 984 -10.28 1.15 -31.40
CA PRO A 984 -11.44 0.34 -31.03
C PRO A 984 -11.95 -0.55 -32.19
N ASN A 985 -12.72 -1.61 -31.87
CA ASN A 985 -13.47 -2.43 -32.83
C ASN A 985 -14.74 -3.01 -32.16
N PRO A 986 -15.96 -2.55 -32.50
CA PRO A 986 -16.28 -1.61 -33.59
C PRO A 986 -15.74 -0.18 -33.35
N PHE A 987 -15.56 0.61 -34.41
CA PHE A 987 -15.02 1.97 -34.34
C PHE A 987 -15.87 3.01 -35.08
N ASN A 988 -15.74 4.30 -34.72
CA ASN A 988 -16.41 5.43 -35.36
C ASN A 988 -15.66 6.77 -35.10
N PRO A 989 -15.14 7.49 -36.11
CA PRO A 989 -14.75 7.05 -37.45
C PRO A 989 -13.28 6.58 -37.52
N THR A 990 -12.53 6.62 -36.41
CA THR A 990 -11.08 6.32 -36.37
C THR A 990 -10.76 5.03 -35.63
N THR A 991 -9.79 4.26 -36.12
CA THR A 991 -9.23 3.09 -35.43
C THR A 991 -7.73 2.98 -35.66
N THR A 992 -7.03 2.37 -34.70
CA THR A 992 -5.58 2.16 -34.75
C THR A 992 -5.26 0.70 -35.01
N ILE A 993 -4.42 0.44 -36.02
CA ILE A 993 -3.90 -0.88 -36.36
C ILE A 993 -2.44 -0.94 -35.87
N ARG A 994 -2.14 -1.85 -34.93
CA ARG A 994 -0.79 -2.07 -34.40
C ARG A 994 -0.16 -3.33 -35.01
N PHE A 995 1.15 -3.32 -35.21
CA PHE A 995 1.89 -4.47 -35.69
C PHE A 995 3.35 -4.47 -35.21
N ALA A 996 4.01 -5.62 -35.24
CA ALA A 996 5.38 -5.81 -34.78
C ALA A 996 6.29 -6.35 -35.90
N LEU A 997 7.54 -5.89 -35.95
CA LEU A 997 8.56 -6.29 -36.91
C LEU A 997 9.82 -6.77 -36.17
N PRO A 998 10.23 -8.05 -36.26
CA PRO A 998 11.46 -8.54 -35.64
C PRO A 998 12.73 -8.02 -36.31
N GLU A 999 12.61 -7.57 -37.55
CA GLU A 999 13.69 -7.00 -38.37
C GLU A 999 13.12 -5.91 -39.28
N ALA A 1000 13.98 -5.00 -39.75
CA ALA A 1000 13.57 -3.95 -40.67
C ALA A 1000 13.02 -4.54 -41.99
N ASN A 1001 11.86 -4.07 -42.45
CA ASN A 1001 11.22 -4.60 -43.65
C ASN A 1001 10.35 -3.56 -44.36
N LEU A 1002 10.13 -3.77 -45.67
CA LEU A 1002 9.14 -3.01 -46.42
C LEU A 1002 7.74 -3.47 -45.99
N VAL A 1003 7.03 -2.61 -45.27
CA VAL A 1003 5.69 -2.91 -44.75
C VAL A 1003 4.63 -2.24 -45.60
N THR A 1004 3.63 -3.02 -45.99
CA THR A 1004 2.42 -2.51 -46.64
C THR A 1004 1.18 -2.87 -45.81
N VAL A 1005 0.41 -1.87 -45.37
CA VAL A 1005 -0.90 -2.06 -44.72
C VAL A 1005 -1.99 -1.47 -45.60
N GLU A 1006 -2.93 -2.32 -46.02
CA GLU A 1006 -4.01 -1.97 -46.94
C GLU A 1006 -5.37 -2.35 -46.36
N ILE A 1007 -6.37 -1.50 -46.61
CA ILE A 1007 -7.78 -1.72 -46.24
C ILE A 1007 -8.56 -2.20 -47.45
N TYR A 1008 -9.45 -3.17 -47.23
CA TYR A 1008 -10.33 -3.80 -48.22
C TYR A 1008 -11.78 -3.79 -47.73
N ASN A 1009 -12.72 -3.64 -48.65
CA ASN A 1009 -14.14 -3.87 -48.36
C ASN A 1009 -14.48 -5.37 -48.42
N ILE A 1010 -15.71 -5.75 -48.05
CA ILE A 1010 -16.15 -7.15 -48.03
C ILE A 1010 -16.16 -7.83 -49.42
N MET A 1011 -16.16 -7.04 -50.50
CA MET A 1011 -16.06 -7.52 -51.89
C MET A 1011 -14.61 -7.76 -52.32
N GLY A 1012 -13.63 -7.54 -51.43
CA GLY A 1012 -12.20 -7.65 -51.72
C GLY A 1012 -11.63 -6.48 -52.52
N GLN A 1013 -12.37 -5.37 -52.67
CA GLN A 1013 -11.86 -4.18 -53.35
C GLN A 1013 -11.01 -3.36 -52.39
N LYS A 1014 -9.83 -2.92 -52.84
CA LYS A 1014 -8.95 -2.06 -52.04
C LYS A 1014 -9.61 -0.68 -51.84
N VAL A 1015 -9.61 -0.24 -50.59
CA VAL A 1015 -10.21 1.02 -50.12
C VAL A 1015 -9.15 2.08 -49.90
N LYS A 1016 -8.09 1.75 -49.16
CA LYS A 1016 -7.01 2.68 -48.83
C LYS A 1016 -5.69 1.96 -48.58
N THR A 1017 -4.58 2.55 -49.01
CA THR A 1017 -3.24 2.14 -48.57
C THR A 1017 -2.83 3.05 -47.40
N LEU A 1018 -2.63 2.48 -46.21
CA LEU A 1018 -2.32 3.26 -45.01
C LEU A 1018 -0.83 3.53 -44.87
N ILE A 1019 -0.01 2.53 -45.18
CA ILE A 1019 1.45 2.65 -45.19
C ILE A 1019 2.03 1.70 -46.24
N SER A 1020 3.12 2.13 -46.87
CA SER A 1020 3.90 1.38 -47.84
C SER A 1020 5.35 1.89 -47.77
N ASP A 1021 6.05 1.60 -46.67
CA ASP A 1021 7.37 2.16 -46.38
C ASP A 1021 8.30 1.14 -45.72
N ASN A 1022 9.61 1.40 -45.78
CA ASN A 1022 10.61 0.57 -45.12
C ASN A 1022 10.70 0.96 -43.66
N LEU A 1023 10.25 0.08 -42.77
CA LEU A 1023 10.18 0.33 -41.34
C LEU A 1023 11.24 -0.48 -40.60
N GLU A 1024 11.89 0.13 -39.61
CA GLU A 1024 12.88 -0.54 -38.76
C GLU A 1024 12.25 -1.62 -37.87
N ALA A 1025 13.06 -2.52 -37.32
CA ALA A 1025 12.59 -3.51 -36.34
C ALA A 1025 11.95 -2.82 -35.12
N GLY A 1026 10.80 -3.31 -34.66
CA GLY A 1026 10.07 -2.76 -33.53
C GLY A 1026 8.56 -2.85 -33.66
N TYR A 1027 7.86 -2.24 -32.71
CA TYR A 1027 6.40 -2.11 -32.75
C TYR A 1027 5.99 -0.82 -33.46
N HIS A 1028 4.98 -0.92 -34.31
CA HIS A 1028 4.49 0.14 -35.18
C HIS A 1028 2.97 0.26 -35.09
N GLN A 1029 2.44 1.42 -35.45
CA GLN A 1029 0.99 1.62 -35.54
C GLN A 1029 0.61 2.56 -36.69
N VAL A 1030 -0.56 2.33 -37.27
CA VAL A 1030 -1.14 3.19 -38.30
C VAL A 1030 -2.63 3.43 -38.05
N VAL A 1031 -3.08 4.67 -38.25
CA VAL A 1031 -4.47 5.08 -38.01
C VAL A 1031 -5.25 5.06 -39.32
N TRP A 1032 -6.47 4.51 -39.28
CA TRP A 1032 -7.44 4.67 -40.36
C TRP A 1032 -8.61 5.53 -39.90
N ASP A 1033 -8.92 6.56 -40.70
CA ASP A 1033 -9.92 7.61 -40.49
C ASP A 1033 -11.24 7.34 -41.24
N ALA A 1034 -11.48 6.08 -41.62
CA ALA A 1034 -12.62 5.66 -42.43
C ALA A 1034 -12.74 6.41 -43.78
N THR A 1035 -11.61 6.83 -44.38
CA THR A 1035 -11.60 7.39 -45.75
C THR A 1035 -10.99 6.42 -46.76
N ASN A 1036 -11.32 6.59 -48.04
CA ASN A 1036 -10.65 5.89 -49.15
C ASN A 1036 -9.42 6.67 -49.65
N ASP A 1037 -8.70 6.14 -50.63
CA ASP A 1037 -7.51 6.81 -51.23
C ASP A 1037 -7.79 8.20 -51.83
N HIS A 1038 -9.06 8.58 -52.04
CA HIS A 1038 -9.48 9.90 -52.51
C HIS A 1038 -9.89 10.84 -51.37
N GLY A 1039 -9.70 10.45 -50.10
CA GLY A 1039 -10.08 11.21 -48.91
C GLY A 1039 -11.59 11.20 -48.62
N ASN A 1040 -12.40 10.45 -49.35
CA ASN A 1040 -13.85 10.38 -49.13
C ASN A 1040 -14.18 9.36 -48.04
N LYS A 1041 -15.11 9.69 -47.14
CA LYS A 1041 -15.60 8.76 -46.11
C LYS A 1041 -16.25 7.52 -46.73
N VAL A 1042 -16.01 6.36 -46.13
CA VAL A 1042 -16.59 5.08 -46.55
C VAL A 1042 -17.85 4.73 -45.73
N ALA A 1043 -18.67 3.81 -46.22
CA ALA A 1043 -19.93 3.44 -45.56
C ALA A 1043 -19.69 2.58 -44.31
N SER A 1044 -20.58 2.64 -43.32
CA SER A 1044 -20.56 1.71 -42.18
C SER A 1044 -20.65 0.27 -42.65
N GLY A 1045 -19.95 -0.63 -41.98
CA GLY A 1045 -19.89 -2.04 -42.37
C GLY A 1045 -18.60 -2.72 -41.96
N ILE A 1046 -18.42 -3.94 -42.48
CA ILE A 1046 -17.24 -4.76 -42.23
C ILE A 1046 -16.16 -4.43 -43.26
N TYR A 1047 -14.95 -4.19 -42.76
CA TYR A 1047 -13.74 -4.03 -43.54
C TYR A 1047 -12.69 -5.05 -43.12
N ILE A 1048 -11.73 -5.28 -44.00
CA ILE A 1048 -10.62 -6.20 -43.79
C ILE A 1048 -9.34 -5.38 -43.98
N TYR A 1049 -8.36 -5.54 -43.09
CA TYR A 1049 -7.03 -4.98 -43.30
C TYR A 1049 -6.00 -6.10 -43.41
N ARG A 1050 -5.04 -5.89 -44.31
CA ARG A 1050 -3.96 -6.82 -44.59
C ARG A 1050 -2.63 -6.12 -44.39
N MET A 1051 -1.74 -6.74 -43.63
CA MET A 1051 -0.34 -6.37 -43.53
C MET A 1051 0.51 -7.34 -44.36
N LYS A 1052 1.51 -6.81 -45.06
CA LYS A 1052 2.59 -7.59 -45.67
C LYS A 1052 3.94 -6.99 -45.27
N ALA A 1053 4.83 -7.85 -44.79
CA ALA A 1053 6.23 -7.51 -44.47
C ALA A 1053 7.11 -8.70 -44.88
N GLY A 1054 7.90 -8.55 -45.95
CA GLY A 1054 8.66 -9.67 -46.52
C GLY A 1054 7.77 -10.86 -46.93
N ALA A 1055 8.01 -12.03 -46.33
CA ALA A 1055 7.21 -13.24 -46.51
C ALA A 1055 5.99 -13.32 -45.56
N PHE A 1056 5.93 -12.49 -44.51
CA PHE A 1056 4.82 -12.44 -43.58
C PHE A 1056 3.62 -11.74 -44.21
N THR A 1057 2.44 -12.34 -44.08
CA THR A 1057 1.16 -11.74 -44.47
C THR A 1057 0.09 -12.16 -43.50
N GLU A 1058 -0.53 -11.19 -42.83
CA GLU A 1058 -1.65 -11.42 -41.91
C GLU A 1058 -2.83 -10.51 -42.27
N VAL A 1059 -4.04 -11.01 -42.03
CA VAL A 1059 -5.31 -10.38 -42.37
C VAL A 1059 -6.22 -10.40 -41.16
N LYS A 1060 -6.82 -9.25 -40.82
CA LYS A 1060 -7.83 -9.15 -39.76
C LYS A 1060 -9.04 -8.34 -40.19
N LYS A 1061 -10.15 -8.55 -39.48
CA LYS A 1061 -11.46 -7.93 -39.75
C LYS A 1061 -11.72 -6.79 -38.77
N MET A 1062 -12.35 -5.72 -39.24
CA MET A 1062 -12.80 -4.59 -38.43
C MET A 1062 -14.22 -4.14 -38.79
N THR A 1063 -14.92 -3.50 -37.85
CA THR A 1063 -16.32 -3.07 -38.00
C THR A 1063 -16.44 -1.56 -37.80
N LEU A 1064 -16.85 -0.83 -38.85
CA LEU A 1064 -17.12 0.61 -38.80
C LEU A 1064 -18.60 0.87 -38.50
N LEU A 1065 -18.88 1.61 -37.43
CA LEU A 1065 -20.20 2.12 -37.07
C LEU A 1065 -20.32 3.61 -37.45
N LYS A 1066 -21.55 4.06 -37.72
CA LYS A 1066 -21.85 5.48 -37.96
C LYS A 1066 -22.35 6.15 -36.70
#